data_AF-A0A538JZJ3-F1
#
_entry.id   AF-A0A538JZJ3-F1
#
_cell.length_a   1.000
_cell.length_b   1.000
_cell.length_c   1.000
_cell.angle_alpha   90.00
_cell.angle_beta   90.00
_cell.angle_gamma   90.00
#
_symmetry.space_group_name_H-M   'P 1'
#
loop_
_entity.id
_entity.type
_entity.pdbx_description
1 polymer ?
#
loop_
_entity_poly.entity_id
_entity_poly.type
_entity_poly.pdbx_seq_one_letter_code
_entity_poly.pdbx_strand_id
1 'polypeptide(L)'
;MKGRRLGLFGFLLIACLIATGFAAARAKPNGSSATRKLAATGCQLASAGDNIKHVIYIQFDNTHFLRDNANVRSDLEQMPHLLNFIRGNGTLLTNDHTVLISHTATGILSSLTGVYPDRMGQPVSNSFRYFTPAGTSRTGVSFAYWTAPLFDPAGTGQTDFKPEMINENGKIAPAPWVPYTRAGCDVGSVATANTILENTAIDIPTVFGANSPEAAEVASNPGQAFADFVGIGVHCAQDSGLCTEANHSRPDLLPDEPNGYTNYHGLFGAKYVDPQIFPGGTPTDLNGNTIQDATGHVGFPGFDGMEATVSLSWVAHMQEAGIPVTYAYISDAHDGHGTSGNIHFAYGPGETGYVQQLADYDTAFQKFFDRLALDGINRSNTLFVFTVDEGDHFVGDQPTPAGCDGLTTPCNYNRVGEINGNLSAMMRTQFNDTTPFTVHSDDAPTVYITGNPSQTDPATRKLEREMAQLNWLNPYTNQTEHNIMVALADKTEMKTLHMITADPARTPTFTPFADPNWFFFASNSPATCATPVACAFIPGRTSQSFAWNHGDIQDEIASTWIGMVGPGVKHGSDYTGWTDHTDVRPTMLSLLGLHDDYSHDGRPVTQILDSGAVPATLQTSDALALGDMLKRIDAPFGQFAMDTLKGSTVALASDTNHDNRYTTLEKSIAQVTGQRDQVVDGIKALLGAAESGQPIDHTQATALLDRAQGLLGRAAGLAGH
;
A
#
# COMPACT_ATOMS: atom_id res chain seq x y z
N MET A 1 46.08 25.86 20.00
CA MET A 1 47.40 25.76 19.32
C MET A 1 48.14 24.55 19.86
N LYS A 2 48.51 23.60 18.97
CA LYS A 2 49.35 22.36 19.18
C LYS A 2 48.76 21.30 20.15
N GLY A 3 48.74 19.99 19.85
CA GLY A 3 49.21 19.18 18.72
C GLY A 3 48.58 17.77 18.82
N ARG A 4 48.17 17.15 17.71
CA ARG A 4 48.86 16.10 16.91
C ARG A 4 49.27 14.82 17.66
N ARG A 5 48.77 13.66 17.20
CA ARG A 5 49.58 12.60 16.57
C ARG A 5 48.74 11.50 15.90
N LEU A 6 49.18 11.13 14.69
CA LEU A 6 48.81 9.98 13.86
C LEU A 6 49.60 8.72 14.29
N GLY A 7 49.12 7.53 13.93
CA GLY A 7 49.95 6.32 13.80
C GLY A 7 49.14 5.04 13.56
N LEU A 8 49.43 4.35 12.44
CA LEU A 8 48.71 3.23 11.82
C LEU A 8 49.51 1.90 11.95
N PHE A 9 48.86 0.76 11.61
CA PHE A 9 49.35 -0.60 11.22
C PHE A 9 49.51 -1.73 12.28
N GLY A 10 48.65 -2.77 12.18
CA GLY A 10 48.95 -4.03 11.44
C GLY A 10 49.52 -5.28 12.16
N PHE A 11 48.64 -6.26 12.43
CA PHE A 11 48.74 -7.75 12.26
C PHE A 11 49.63 -8.73 13.07
N LEU A 12 48.99 -9.87 13.41
CA LEU A 12 49.40 -11.31 13.47
C LEU A 12 49.96 -12.00 14.76
N LEU A 13 49.08 -12.80 15.42
CA LEU A 13 49.07 -14.29 15.61
C LEU A 13 50.30 -15.11 16.15
N ILE A 14 50.11 -15.85 17.27
CA ILE A 14 50.31 -17.32 17.54
C ILE A 14 50.73 -17.67 19.00
N ALA A 15 50.22 -18.83 19.45
CA ALA A 15 50.08 -19.46 20.78
C ALA A 15 51.33 -20.10 21.44
N CYS A 16 51.26 -20.41 22.77
CA CYS A 16 51.18 -21.78 23.35
C CYS A 16 51.35 -21.87 24.89
N LEU A 17 50.36 -22.52 25.54
CA LEU A 17 50.39 -23.61 26.56
C LEU A 17 51.24 -23.56 27.84
N ILE A 18 50.61 -23.93 28.99
CA ILE A 18 50.93 -25.09 29.86
C ILE A 18 49.66 -25.50 30.65
N ALA A 19 49.52 -26.81 30.89
CA ALA A 19 48.33 -27.54 31.34
C ALA A 19 48.44 -28.12 32.76
N THR A 20 47.31 -28.47 33.37
CA THR A 20 46.99 -29.64 34.26
C THR A 20 45.45 -29.66 34.42
N GLY A 21 44.66 -30.74 34.51
CA GLY A 21 44.81 -32.20 34.52
C GLY A 21 43.64 -32.84 35.30
N PHE A 22 42.91 -33.78 34.67
CA PHE A 22 41.95 -34.78 35.20
C PHE A 22 40.51 -34.40 35.61
N ALA A 23 39.49 -34.89 34.89
CA ALA A 23 38.85 -36.20 35.09
C ALA A 23 37.55 -36.31 34.25
N ALA A 24 37.38 -37.41 33.53
CA ALA A 24 36.24 -37.68 32.66
C ALA A 24 35.02 -38.17 33.45
N ALA A 25 33.87 -37.52 33.26
CA ALA A 25 32.55 -38.08 33.55
C ALA A 25 31.66 -37.86 32.31
N ARG A 26 31.29 -38.96 31.64
CA ARG A 26 30.25 -38.96 30.60
C ARG A 26 28.91 -38.63 31.26
N ALA A 27 28.42 -37.41 31.10
CA ALA A 27 27.04 -37.06 31.34
C ALA A 27 26.30 -37.00 29.99
N LYS A 28 25.25 -37.80 29.85
CA LYS A 28 24.30 -37.74 28.74
C LYS A 28 23.61 -36.37 28.76
N PRO A 29 23.43 -35.65 27.64
CA PRO A 29 22.54 -34.51 27.61
C PRO A 29 21.09 -35.04 27.59
N ASN A 30 20.51 -35.23 28.79
CA ASN A 30 19.07 -35.11 28.97
C ASN A 30 18.80 -33.63 29.25
N GLY A 31 18.72 -32.85 28.19
CA GLY A 31 18.17 -31.50 28.20
C GLY A 31 17.14 -31.46 27.09
N SER A 32 15.91 -31.86 27.42
CA SER A 32 14.77 -31.56 26.57
C SER A 32 14.72 -30.05 26.38
N SER A 33 14.97 -29.59 25.16
CA SER A 33 14.44 -28.30 24.73
C SER A 33 12.94 -28.40 24.96
N ALA A 34 12.45 -27.70 25.98
CA ALA A 34 11.03 -27.57 26.21
C ALA A 34 10.50 -26.75 25.03
N THR A 35 9.95 -27.44 24.04
CA THR A 35 9.12 -26.83 23.01
C THR A 35 8.02 -26.07 23.73
N ARG A 36 8.14 -24.74 23.75
CA ARG A 36 7.16 -23.84 24.36
C ARG A 36 5.96 -23.80 23.41
N LYS A 37 5.10 -24.83 23.47
CA LYS A 37 3.78 -24.78 22.85
C LYS A 37 2.93 -23.73 23.59
N LEU A 38 3.02 -22.48 23.17
CA LEU A 38 2.01 -21.47 23.47
C LEU A 38 0.91 -21.61 22.40
N ALA A 39 -0.08 -22.46 22.68
CA ALA A 39 -1.38 -22.25 22.07
C ALA A 39 -1.97 -21.03 22.77
N ALA A 40 -2.25 -19.96 22.02
CA ALA A 40 -3.04 -18.84 22.53
C ALA A 40 -4.36 -19.40 23.05
N THR A 41 -4.57 -19.42 24.36
CA THR A 41 -5.72 -20.09 25.00
C THR A 41 -7.03 -19.30 24.83
N GLY A 42 -7.03 -18.25 23.99
CA GLY A 42 -8.20 -17.41 23.68
C GLY A 42 -8.44 -17.10 22.19
N CYS A 43 -7.44 -17.23 21.30
CA CYS A 43 -7.62 -16.93 19.87
C CYS A 43 -8.35 -18.08 19.16
N GLN A 44 -9.53 -17.79 18.61
CA GLN A 44 -10.40 -18.76 17.95
C GLN A 44 -10.69 -18.33 16.51
N LEU A 45 -9.77 -18.69 15.62
CA LEU A 45 -10.00 -18.61 14.18
C LEU A 45 -10.89 -19.80 13.78
N ALA A 46 -12.12 -19.54 13.33
CA ALA A 46 -13.10 -20.56 12.95
C ALA A 46 -12.82 -21.18 11.57
N SER A 47 -11.54 -21.32 11.21
CA SER A 47 -11.09 -21.94 9.97
C SER A 47 -11.56 -23.39 9.84
N ALA A 48 -11.69 -23.86 8.60
CA ALA A 48 -12.14 -25.22 8.34
C ALA A 48 -11.22 -26.27 9.01
N GLY A 49 -11.81 -27.09 9.87
CA GLY A 49 -11.10 -28.11 10.65
C GLY A 49 -10.21 -27.53 11.76
N ASP A 50 -10.35 -26.24 12.09
CA ASP A 50 -9.55 -25.55 13.10
C ASP A 50 -8.03 -25.62 12.82
N ASN A 51 -7.67 -25.59 11.53
CA ASN A 51 -6.31 -25.81 11.07
C ASN A 51 -5.45 -24.54 11.08
N ILE A 52 -6.04 -23.36 10.86
CA ILE A 52 -5.30 -22.10 10.86
C ILE A 52 -5.19 -21.57 12.29
N LYS A 53 -3.96 -21.36 12.75
CA LYS A 53 -3.60 -20.84 14.08
C LYS A 53 -2.89 -19.51 14.04
N HIS A 54 -2.26 -19.21 12.90
CA HIS A 54 -1.48 -18.00 12.68
C HIS A 54 -1.89 -17.35 11.36
N VAL A 55 -1.78 -16.03 11.30
CA VAL A 55 -1.92 -15.22 10.09
C VAL A 55 -0.65 -14.38 9.97
N ILE A 56 0.03 -14.50 8.84
CA ILE A 56 1.20 -13.69 8.51
C ILE A 56 0.90 -12.99 7.19
N TYR A 57 0.72 -11.67 7.27
CA TYR A 57 0.46 -10.81 6.14
C TYR A 57 1.69 -9.95 5.86
N ILE A 58 2.27 -10.10 4.68
CA ILE A 58 3.44 -9.34 4.23
C ILE A 58 3.03 -8.51 3.02
N GLN A 59 3.09 -7.21 3.22
CA GLN A 59 2.90 -6.19 2.21
C GLN A 59 4.27 -5.79 1.69
N PHE A 60 4.46 -5.87 0.39
CA PHE A 60 5.60 -5.25 -0.27
C PHE A 60 5.21 -3.86 -0.76
N ASP A 61 6.18 -2.95 -0.69
CA ASP A 61 6.24 -1.81 -1.58
C ASP A 61 6.72 -2.31 -2.94
N ASN A 62 5.91 -2.07 -3.98
CA ASN A 62 6.40 -1.99 -5.36
C ASN A 62 7.33 -3.15 -5.78
N THR A 63 6.90 -4.40 -5.53
CA THR A 63 7.67 -5.60 -5.85
C THR A 63 7.06 -6.29 -7.07
N HIS A 64 7.78 -6.29 -8.18
CA HIS A 64 7.24 -6.72 -9.46
C HIS A 64 7.29 -8.23 -9.68
N PHE A 65 6.21 -8.76 -10.26
CA PHE A 65 6.21 -10.07 -10.92
C PHE A 65 6.32 -9.97 -12.43
N LEU A 66 5.78 -8.90 -13.03
CA LEU A 66 6.06 -8.51 -14.41
C LEU A 66 7.53 -8.10 -14.53
N ARG A 67 8.09 -8.24 -15.73
CA ARG A 67 9.50 -7.89 -15.99
C ARG A 67 9.58 -6.51 -16.62
N ASP A 68 10.20 -5.56 -15.94
CA ASP A 68 10.44 -4.19 -16.47
C ASP A 68 11.37 -4.20 -17.68
N ASN A 69 12.29 -5.15 -17.70
CA ASN A 69 13.13 -5.46 -18.85
C ASN A 69 12.98 -6.93 -19.21
N ALA A 70 12.63 -7.24 -20.46
CA ALA A 70 12.41 -8.61 -20.90
C ALA A 70 13.60 -9.57 -20.64
N ASN A 71 14.84 -9.07 -20.58
CA ASN A 71 16.04 -9.87 -20.32
C ASN A 71 16.39 -10.02 -18.84
N VAL A 72 15.89 -9.12 -17.98
CA VAL A 72 16.10 -9.17 -16.53
C VAL A 72 14.93 -9.95 -15.92
N ARG A 73 15.20 -10.78 -14.93
CA ARG A 73 14.14 -11.48 -14.20
C ARG A 73 13.35 -10.49 -13.36
N SER A 74 12.07 -10.75 -13.11
CA SER A 74 11.31 -9.92 -12.18
C SER A 74 11.78 -10.15 -10.75
N ASP A 75 11.37 -9.28 -9.85
CA ASP A 75 11.81 -9.22 -8.46
C ASP A 75 11.51 -10.53 -7.77
N LEU A 76 10.28 -11.00 -7.93
CA LEU A 76 9.84 -12.26 -7.36
C LEU A 76 10.55 -13.46 -7.99
N GLU A 77 10.94 -13.41 -9.27
CA GLU A 77 11.79 -14.44 -9.90
C GLU A 77 13.25 -14.42 -9.40
N GLN A 78 13.70 -13.28 -8.87
CA GLN A 78 15.00 -13.12 -8.21
C GLN A 78 14.95 -13.43 -6.70
N MET A 79 13.75 -13.64 -6.14
CA MET A 79 13.51 -14.16 -4.79
C MET A 79 12.98 -15.61 -4.78
N PRO A 80 13.77 -16.60 -5.24
CA PRO A 80 13.31 -17.97 -5.39
C PRO A 80 12.86 -18.65 -4.09
N HIS A 81 13.36 -18.30 -2.90
CA HIS A 81 12.88 -18.89 -1.65
C HIS A 81 11.42 -18.50 -1.38
N LEU A 82 11.06 -17.24 -1.60
CA LEU A 82 9.68 -16.77 -1.50
C LEU A 82 8.80 -17.37 -2.61
N LEU A 83 9.22 -17.25 -3.87
CA LEU A 83 8.43 -17.73 -5.01
C LEU A 83 8.19 -19.24 -4.95
N ASN A 84 9.21 -20.03 -4.60
CA ASN A 84 9.05 -21.47 -4.43
C ASN A 84 8.24 -21.82 -3.19
N PHE A 85 8.29 -21.01 -2.13
CA PHE A 85 7.41 -21.19 -0.97
C PHE A 85 5.94 -20.98 -1.36
N ILE A 86 5.63 -19.96 -2.16
CA ILE A 86 4.25 -19.74 -2.65
C ILE A 86 3.81 -20.89 -3.55
N ARG A 87 4.52 -21.12 -4.66
CA ARG A 87 4.13 -22.13 -5.67
C ARG A 87 4.18 -23.56 -5.17
N GLY A 88 5.04 -23.87 -4.21
CA GLY A 88 5.16 -25.21 -3.65
C GLY A 88 4.12 -25.54 -2.58
N ASN A 89 3.36 -24.56 -2.09
CA ASN A 89 2.53 -24.70 -0.89
C ASN A 89 1.15 -24.03 -0.96
N GLY A 90 0.87 -23.27 -2.01
CA GLY A 90 -0.37 -22.53 -2.17
C GLY A 90 -0.59 -22.11 -3.61
N THR A 91 -1.12 -20.91 -3.81
CA THR A 91 -1.43 -20.35 -5.13
C THR A 91 -0.84 -18.96 -5.27
N LEU A 92 -0.19 -18.71 -6.41
CA LEU A 92 0.19 -17.38 -6.88
C LEU A 92 -0.90 -16.84 -7.80
N LEU A 93 -1.48 -15.69 -7.48
CA LEU A 93 -2.36 -14.92 -8.35
C LEU A 93 -1.48 -13.92 -9.11
N THR A 94 -1.48 -13.99 -10.44
CA THR A 94 -0.57 -13.21 -11.30
C THR A 94 -1.28 -12.14 -12.11
N ASN A 95 -2.54 -11.85 -11.79
CA ASN A 95 -3.41 -10.92 -12.52
C ASN A 95 -4.27 -10.15 -11.50
N ASP A 96 -3.61 -9.74 -10.42
CA ASP A 96 -4.17 -8.86 -9.41
C ASP A 96 -3.95 -7.41 -9.82
N HIS A 97 -4.75 -6.48 -9.30
CA HIS A 97 -4.66 -5.06 -9.63
C HIS A 97 -4.78 -4.19 -8.39
N THR A 98 -4.08 -3.06 -8.40
CA THR A 98 -4.19 -2.03 -7.35
C THR A 98 -5.44 -1.14 -7.54
N VAL A 99 -5.54 -0.06 -6.76
CA VAL A 99 -6.61 0.95 -6.80
C VAL A 99 -6.13 2.24 -7.46
N LEU A 100 -7.03 3.20 -7.72
CA LEU A 100 -6.68 4.51 -8.29
C LEU A 100 -6.84 5.65 -7.27
N ILE A 101 -5.91 6.59 -7.14
CA ILE A 101 -4.55 6.61 -7.74
C ILE A 101 -3.69 5.61 -6.95
N SER A 102 -2.85 4.84 -7.65
CA SER A 102 -2.10 3.74 -7.05
C SER A 102 -0.88 4.24 -6.26
N HIS A 103 -1.02 4.30 -4.93
CA HIS A 103 0.08 4.59 -4.02
C HIS A 103 0.06 3.73 -2.77
N THR A 104 1.23 3.54 -2.16
CA THR A 104 1.47 2.76 -0.93
C THR A 104 0.28 2.80 0.04
N ALA A 105 -0.16 3.99 0.47
CA ALA A 105 -1.26 4.15 1.40
C ALA A 105 -2.58 3.57 0.87
N THR A 106 -3.01 3.95 -0.34
CA THR A 106 -4.30 3.52 -0.90
C THR A 106 -4.28 2.04 -1.28
N GLY A 107 -3.16 1.54 -1.80
CA GLY A 107 -2.93 0.13 -2.10
C GLY A 107 -3.01 -0.76 -0.87
N ILE A 108 -2.24 -0.43 0.17
CA ILE A 108 -2.23 -1.14 1.46
C ILE A 108 -3.63 -1.11 2.07
N LEU A 109 -4.20 0.08 2.24
CA LEU A 109 -5.47 0.23 2.95
C LEU A 109 -6.62 -0.48 2.24
N SER A 110 -6.63 -0.55 0.90
CA SER A 110 -7.63 -1.29 0.15
C SER A 110 -7.52 -2.80 0.38
N SER A 111 -6.29 -3.32 0.43
CA SER A 111 -6.01 -4.72 0.79
C SER A 111 -6.38 -5.03 2.24
N LEU A 112 -6.14 -4.09 3.15
CA LEU A 112 -6.45 -4.24 4.57
C LEU A 112 -7.94 -4.12 4.88
N THR A 113 -8.69 -3.30 4.15
CA THR A 113 -10.10 -2.98 4.46
C THR A 113 -11.09 -3.65 3.51
N GLY A 114 -10.66 -4.13 2.35
CA GLY A 114 -11.54 -4.71 1.36
C GLY A 114 -12.48 -3.69 0.70
N VAL A 115 -12.19 -2.38 0.81
CA VAL A 115 -12.98 -1.31 0.18
C VAL A 115 -12.09 -0.36 -0.61
N TYR A 116 -12.68 0.34 -1.58
CA TYR A 116 -11.98 1.35 -2.36
C TYR A 116 -11.78 2.66 -1.58
N PRO A 117 -10.87 3.54 -2.03
CA PRO A 117 -10.42 4.70 -1.26
C PRO A 117 -11.53 5.68 -0.85
N ASP A 118 -12.58 5.87 -1.67
CA ASP A 118 -13.75 6.68 -1.34
C ASP A 118 -14.48 6.24 -0.06
N ARG A 119 -14.47 4.94 0.24
CA ARG A 119 -15.12 4.34 1.42
C ARG A 119 -14.22 4.24 2.65
N MET A 120 -12.99 4.73 2.57
CA MET A 120 -12.06 4.78 3.70
C MET A 120 -11.41 6.17 3.91
N GLY A 121 -11.80 7.17 3.11
CA GLY A 121 -11.49 8.58 3.39
C GLY A 121 -10.20 9.07 2.74
N GLN A 122 -9.50 8.20 2.02
CA GLN A 122 -8.27 8.52 1.30
C GLN A 122 -8.63 8.79 -0.16
N PRO A 123 -8.49 10.03 -0.67
CA PRO A 123 -9.04 10.36 -1.98
C PRO A 123 -8.21 9.82 -3.14
N VAL A 124 -6.88 9.80 -3.02
CA VAL A 124 -6.00 9.58 -4.18
C VAL A 124 -4.65 8.89 -3.89
N SER A 125 -3.80 9.35 -2.97
CA SER A 125 -2.38 8.94 -2.94
C SER A 125 -1.82 8.85 -1.50
N ASN A 126 -0.51 8.64 -1.34
CA ASN A 126 0.25 8.77 -0.08
C ASN A 126 0.09 10.14 0.59
N SER A 127 -0.19 11.14 -0.22
CA SER A 127 -0.64 12.44 0.23
C SER A 127 -1.65 13.02 -0.75
N PHE A 128 -2.31 14.10 -0.35
CA PHE A 128 -3.26 14.79 -1.19
C PHE A 128 -3.31 16.26 -0.79
N ARG A 129 -4.18 17.02 -1.44
CA ARG A 129 -4.51 18.35 -0.95
C ARG A 129 -5.95 18.40 -0.49
N TYR A 130 -6.22 19.29 0.46
CA TYR A 130 -7.58 19.57 0.88
C TYR A 130 -7.86 21.07 0.82
N PHE A 131 -9.07 21.43 0.42
CA PHE A 131 -9.50 22.81 0.34
C PHE A 131 -9.75 23.40 1.73
N THR A 132 -9.21 24.59 1.96
CA THR A 132 -9.53 25.42 3.11
C THR A 132 -10.81 26.22 2.86
N PRO A 133 -11.48 26.74 3.91
CA PRO A 133 -12.63 27.64 3.75
C PRO A 133 -12.32 28.92 2.95
N ALA A 134 -11.04 29.30 2.81
CA ALA A 134 -10.62 30.45 2.00
C ALA A 134 -10.51 30.13 0.49
N GLY A 135 -10.72 28.88 0.09
CA GLY A 135 -10.62 28.43 -1.30
C GLY A 135 -9.20 28.09 -1.78
N THR A 136 -8.17 28.37 -0.99
CA THR A 136 -6.83 27.78 -1.19
C THR A 136 -6.81 26.33 -0.69
N SER A 137 -5.78 25.56 -1.04
CA SER A 137 -5.60 24.19 -0.53
C SER A 137 -4.32 24.03 0.28
N ARG A 138 -4.31 23.03 1.17
CA ARG A 138 -3.18 22.62 2.01
C ARG A 138 -2.88 21.14 1.79
N THR A 139 -1.71 20.68 2.21
CA THR A 139 -1.31 19.27 2.10
C THR A 139 -1.94 18.46 3.24
N GLY A 140 -2.58 17.36 2.90
CA GLY A 140 -2.93 16.26 3.81
C GLY A 140 -2.06 15.05 3.49
N VAL A 141 -1.73 14.23 4.48
CA VAL A 141 -0.93 13.02 4.34
C VAL A 141 -1.75 11.85 4.85
N SER A 142 -1.76 10.76 4.08
CA SER A 142 -2.59 9.58 4.35
C SER A 142 -2.04 8.74 5.51
N PHE A 143 -0.78 8.97 5.91
CA PHE A 143 -0.09 8.26 6.99
C PHE A 143 -0.26 8.96 8.35
N ALA A 144 -1.24 8.49 9.11
CA ALA A 144 -1.47 8.80 10.52
C ALA A 144 -2.28 7.69 11.17
N TYR A 145 -2.23 7.59 12.50
CA TYR A 145 -2.97 6.56 13.20
C TYR A 145 -4.47 6.61 12.87
N TRP A 146 -5.10 5.44 12.74
CA TRP A 146 -6.47 5.25 12.25
C TRP A 146 -7.51 6.28 12.71
N THR A 147 -7.45 6.68 13.98
CA THR A 147 -8.40 7.60 14.62
C THR A 147 -7.85 9.00 14.90
N ALA A 148 -6.59 9.26 14.52
CA ALA A 148 -6.01 10.59 14.57
C ALA A 148 -6.78 11.55 13.65
N PRO A 149 -6.75 12.87 13.90
CA PRO A 149 -7.25 13.83 12.91
C PRO A 149 -6.41 13.76 11.62
N LEU A 150 -6.91 14.30 10.51
CA LEU A 150 -6.14 14.45 9.27
C LEU A 150 -4.73 14.98 9.56
N PHE A 151 -3.69 14.33 9.04
CA PHE A 151 -2.33 14.86 9.17
C PHE A 151 -2.05 15.98 8.17
N ASP A 152 -1.88 17.21 8.66
CA ASP A 152 -1.35 18.33 7.90
C ASP A 152 0.09 18.64 8.37
N PRO A 153 1.12 18.32 7.58
CA PRO A 153 2.51 18.51 7.99
C PRO A 153 2.91 19.95 8.28
N ALA A 154 2.20 20.94 7.73
CA ALA A 154 2.48 22.34 8.02
C ALA A 154 1.91 22.77 9.38
N GLY A 155 0.93 22.03 9.93
CA GLY A 155 0.34 22.15 11.26
C GLY A 155 -0.37 23.48 11.55
N THR A 156 0.37 24.58 11.55
CA THR A 156 -0.18 25.93 11.74
C THR A 156 -1.14 26.28 10.61
N GLY A 157 -2.39 26.57 10.98
CA GLY A 157 -3.45 26.94 10.04
C GLY A 157 -4.12 25.75 9.34
N GLN A 158 -3.95 24.53 9.87
CA GLN A 158 -4.78 23.39 9.50
C GLN A 158 -6.27 23.73 9.69
N THR A 159 -7.10 23.33 8.73
CA THR A 159 -8.55 23.62 8.77
C THR A 159 -9.44 22.40 8.72
N ASP A 160 -8.88 21.23 8.42
CA ASP A 160 -9.59 19.96 8.48
C ASP A 160 -9.05 19.14 9.65
N PHE A 161 -9.95 18.74 10.54
CA PHE A 161 -9.66 17.97 11.76
C PHE A 161 -10.55 16.73 11.86
N LYS A 162 -11.17 16.33 10.73
CA LYS A 162 -11.88 15.05 10.70
C LYS A 162 -10.87 13.90 10.84
N PRO A 163 -11.32 12.70 11.27
CA PRO A 163 -10.44 11.55 11.38
C PRO A 163 -9.65 11.28 10.10
N GLU A 164 -8.47 10.69 10.21
CA GLU A 164 -7.67 10.26 9.07
C GLU A 164 -8.49 9.28 8.22
N MET A 165 -9.00 8.23 8.85
CA MET A 165 -9.84 7.21 8.22
C MET A 165 -11.33 7.53 8.37
N ILE A 166 -12.02 7.78 7.26
CA ILE A 166 -13.44 8.16 7.22
C ILE A 166 -14.22 7.27 6.26
N ASN A 167 -15.26 6.59 6.74
CA ASN A 167 -16.12 5.79 5.86
C ASN A 167 -17.11 6.62 5.03
N GLU A 168 -17.86 5.96 4.16
CA GLU A 168 -18.88 6.57 3.29
C GLU A 168 -19.98 7.33 4.04
N ASN A 169 -20.13 7.10 5.36
CA ASN A 169 -21.11 7.77 6.22
C ASN A 169 -20.53 8.97 6.98
N GLY A 170 -19.27 9.34 6.72
CA GLY A 170 -18.59 10.44 7.43
C GLY A 170 -18.20 10.08 8.87
N LYS A 171 -18.08 8.80 9.18
CA LYS A 171 -17.69 8.25 10.50
C LYS A 171 -16.28 7.68 10.45
N ILE A 172 -15.67 7.45 11.61
CA ILE A 172 -14.40 6.69 11.64
C ILE A 172 -14.63 5.34 10.95
N ALA A 173 -13.75 4.99 10.00
CA ALA A 173 -13.87 3.74 9.28
C ALA A 173 -13.71 2.54 10.24
N PRO A 174 -14.45 1.43 10.05
CA PRO A 174 -14.24 0.22 10.84
C PRO A 174 -12.81 -0.29 10.70
N ALA A 175 -12.18 -0.67 11.80
CA ALA A 175 -10.75 -0.96 11.78
C ALA A 175 -10.42 -2.42 11.42
N PRO A 176 -9.33 -2.67 10.67
CA PRO A 176 -9.07 -3.99 10.10
C PRO A 176 -8.72 -5.07 11.11
N TRP A 177 -8.29 -4.70 12.33
CA TRP A 177 -7.94 -5.63 13.43
C TRP A 177 -9.15 -6.10 14.24
N VAL A 178 -10.33 -5.51 14.05
CA VAL A 178 -11.51 -5.75 14.89
C VAL A 178 -12.03 -7.19 14.81
N PRO A 179 -12.18 -7.82 13.63
CA PRO A 179 -12.63 -9.22 13.56
C PRO A 179 -11.72 -10.19 14.33
N TYR A 180 -10.41 -9.95 14.29
CA TYR A 180 -9.41 -10.78 14.98
C TYR A 180 -9.44 -10.60 16.49
N THR A 181 -9.44 -9.35 16.97
CA THR A 181 -9.46 -9.05 18.41
C THR A 181 -10.77 -9.50 19.06
N ARG A 182 -11.90 -9.44 18.35
CA ARG A 182 -13.18 -10.04 18.78
C ARG A 182 -13.14 -11.56 18.81
N ALA A 183 -12.37 -12.19 17.94
CA ALA A 183 -12.08 -13.62 17.97
C ALA A 183 -11.05 -14.03 19.04
N GLY A 184 -10.61 -13.10 19.88
CA GLY A 184 -9.66 -13.37 20.97
C GLY A 184 -8.20 -13.40 20.53
N CYS A 185 -7.88 -12.85 19.36
CA CYS A 185 -6.54 -12.85 18.79
C CYS A 185 -5.90 -11.46 18.89
N ASP A 186 -4.70 -11.40 19.45
CA ASP A 186 -3.87 -10.18 19.37
C ASP A 186 -3.37 -10.00 17.92
N VAL A 187 -3.33 -8.75 17.47
CA VAL A 187 -2.93 -8.35 16.12
C VAL A 187 -1.72 -7.42 16.22
N GLY A 188 -0.57 -7.88 15.76
CA GLY A 188 0.65 -7.10 15.68
C GLY A 188 0.87 -6.53 14.29
N SER A 189 1.34 -5.29 14.20
CA SER A 189 1.65 -4.63 12.94
C SER A 189 2.99 -3.92 13.04
N VAL A 190 3.78 -3.99 11.98
CA VAL A 190 5.01 -3.21 11.82
C VAL A 190 5.02 -2.55 10.45
N ALA A 191 5.21 -1.22 10.44
CA ALA A 191 5.18 -0.35 9.26
C ALA A 191 3.92 -0.49 8.39
N THR A 192 2.81 -1.01 8.95
CA THR A 192 1.57 -1.23 8.22
C THR A 192 0.69 0.02 8.30
N ALA A 193 0.30 0.59 7.15
CA ALA A 193 -0.37 1.88 7.07
C ALA A 193 -1.56 2.01 8.03
N ASN A 194 -1.60 3.12 8.78
CA ASN A 194 -2.64 3.56 9.71
C ASN A 194 -2.98 2.62 10.89
N THR A 195 -2.46 1.39 10.95
CA THR A 195 -2.65 0.48 12.10
C THR A 195 -1.63 0.73 13.21
N ILE A 196 -0.56 1.47 12.92
CA ILE A 196 0.46 1.89 13.89
C ILE A 196 0.52 3.42 13.96
N LEU A 197 1.32 3.97 14.88
CA LEU A 197 1.57 5.42 14.87
C LEU A 197 2.59 5.70 13.76
N GLU A 198 2.31 6.67 12.90
CA GLU A 198 3.08 6.97 11.69
C GLU A 198 3.82 8.31 11.81
N ASN A 199 3.39 9.15 12.74
CA ASN A 199 4.02 10.43 13.02
C ASN A 199 4.01 10.77 14.52
N THR A 200 4.93 11.63 14.95
CA THR A 200 4.99 12.07 16.36
C THR A 200 4.12 13.30 16.64
N ALA A 201 3.60 13.96 15.60
CA ALA A 201 2.96 15.26 15.71
C ALA A 201 1.51 15.16 16.21
N ILE A 202 0.73 14.23 15.65
CA ILE A 202 -0.70 14.09 15.94
C ILE A 202 -1.06 12.71 16.52
N ASP A 203 -0.27 11.67 16.26
CA ASP A 203 -0.61 10.33 16.77
C ASP A 203 -0.30 10.20 18.26
N ILE A 204 0.84 10.75 18.70
CA ILE A 204 1.23 10.77 20.12
C ILE A 204 0.18 11.47 20.99
N PRO A 205 -0.26 12.70 20.68
CA PRO A 205 -1.33 13.33 21.46
C PRO A 205 -2.69 12.61 21.32
N THR A 206 -2.94 11.89 20.22
CA THR A 206 -4.16 11.09 20.04
C THR A 206 -4.18 9.87 20.97
N VAL A 207 -3.10 9.09 21.01
CA VAL A 207 -3.04 7.81 21.74
C VAL A 207 -2.62 7.97 23.20
N PHE A 208 -1.61 8.81 23.47
CA PHE A 208 -1.07 8.99 24.81
C PHE A 208 -1.59 10.25 25.52
N GLY A 209 -2.10 11.23 24.76
CA GLY A 209 -2.55 12.53 25.25
C GLY A 209 -1.48 13.61 25.14
N ALA A 210 -1.88 14.85 24.83
CA ALA A 210 -0.95 15.96 24.54
C ALA A 210 -0.03 16.39 25.70
N ASN A 211 -0.29 15.95 26.93
CA ASN A 211 0.52 16.26 28.12
C ASN A 211 1.22 15.02 28.69
N SER A 212 1.33 13.94 27.90
CA SER A 212 1.89 12.68 28.35
C SER A 212 3.43 12.70 28.41
N PRO A 213 4.06 11.74 29.09
CA PRO A 213 5.53 11.57 29.04
C PRO A 213 6.08 11.39 27.63
N GLU A 214 5.33 10.71 26.75
CA GLU A 214 5.66 10.50 25.34
C GLU A 214 5.66 11.83 24.58
N ALA A 215 4.65 12.68 24.79
CA ALA A 215 4.63 14.03 24.22
C ALA A 215 5.80 14.90 24.73
N ALA A 216 6.21 14.72 25.99
CA ALA A 216 7.39 15.40 26.53
C ALA A 216 8.71 14.88 25.92
N GLU A 217 8.76 13.59 25.56
CA GLU A 217 9.89 13.01 24.83
C GLU A 217 9.98 13.54 23.40
N VAL A 218 8.85 13.61 22.67
CA VAL A 218 8.79 14.25 21.34
C VAL A 218 9.37 15.66 21.39
N ALA A 219 9.02 16.44 22.42
CA ALA A 219 9.51 17.80 22.57
C ALA A 219 11.01 17.91 22.93
N SER A 220 11.58 16.89 23.60
CA SER A 220 12.96 16.94 24.14
C SER A 220 13.98 16.15 23.33
N ASN A 221 13.55 15.06 22.69
CA ASN A 221 14.37 14.20 21.85
C ASN A 221 13.54 13.62 20.68
N PRO A 222 13.20 14.44 19.68
CA PRO A 222 12.30 14.03 18.59
C PRO A 222 12.82 12.85 17.76
N GLY A 223 14.15 12.70 17.62
CA GLY A 223 14.75 11.57 16.89
C GLY A 223 14.52 10.24 17.60
N GLN A 224 14.86 10.17 18.89
CA GLN A 224 14.55 8.96 19.69
C GLN A 224 13.04 8.74 19.80
N ALA A 225 12.24 9.80 19.98
CA ALA A 225 10.79 9.67 20.05
C ALA A 225 10.19 9.03 18.79
N PHE A 226 10.74 9.35 17.61
CA PHE A 226 10.34 8.68 16.37
C PHE A 226 10.66 7.18 16.42
N ALA A 227 11.89 6.81 16.74
CA ALA A 227 12.29 5.41 16.88
C ALA A 227 11.50 4.66 17.98
N ASP A 228 11.14 5.33 19.06
CA ASP A 228 10.45 4.74 20.20
C ASP A 228 8.95 4.50 19.95
N PHE A 229 8.29 5.37 19.19
CA PHE A 229 6.83 5.41 19.13
C PHE A 229 6.21 5.12 17.76
N VAL A 230 6.95 5.34 16.67
CA VAL A 230 6.43 5.16 15.31
C VAL A 230 6.67 3.72 14.83
N GLY A 231 5.81 3.24 13.93
CA GLY A 231 6.13 2.11 13.06
C GLY A 231 5.87 0.72 13.63
N ILE A 232 5.43 0.56 14.87
CA ILE A 232 5.04 -0.75 15.43
C ILE A 232 3.91 -0.62 16.45
N GLY A 233 3.03 -1.61 16.49
CA GLY A 233 1.92 -1.66 17.44
C GLY A 233 1.29 -3.04 17.57
N VAL A 234 0.58 -3.27 18.66
CA VAL A 234 -0.20 -4.48 18.91
C VAL A 234 -1.59 -4.09 19.41
N HIS A 235 -2.62 -4.43 18.65
CA HIS A 235 -4.03 -4.35 19.05
C HIS A 235 -4.42 -5.64 19.74
N CYS A 236 -4.80 -5.58 21.00
CA CYS A 236 -5.01 -6.78 21.79
C CYS A 236 -6.49 -7.15 21.92
N ALA A 237 -6.74 -8.46 22.00
CA ALA A 237 -8.00 -8.97 22.52
C ALA A 237 -8.21 -8.53 23.99
N GLN A 238 -9.47 -8.49 24.43
CA GLN A 238 -9.85 -7.99 25.77
C GLN A 238 -9.12 -8.70 26.92
N ASP A 239 -8.90 -10.01 26.79
CA ASP A 239 -8.26 -10.84 27.82
C ASP A 239 -6.76 -11.05 27.58
N SER A 240 -6.13 -10.23 26.71
CA SER A 240 -4.71 -10.36 26.41
C SER A 240 -3.84 -10.12 27.65
N GLY A 241 -2.96 -11.08 27.91
CA GLY A 241 -1.90 -10.92 28.92
C GLY A 241 -0.78 -9.97 28.49
N LEU A 242 -0.77 -9.54 27.23
CA LEU A 242 0.26 -8.66 26.66
C LEU A 242 -0.08 -7.19 26.92
N CYS A 243 -1.29 -6.75 26.58
CA CYS A 243 -1.71 -5.36 26.71
C CYS A 243 -2.22 -5.00 28.12
N THR A 244 -1.35 -5.14 29.12
CA THR A 244 -1.66 -4.76 30.51
C THR A 244 -1.21 -3.32 30.83
N GLU A 245 -1.80 -2.71 31.86
CA GLU A 245 -1.35 -1.41 32.39
C GLU A 245 0.14 -1.45 32.79
N ALA A 246 0.63 -2.59 33.30
CA ALA A 246 2.03 -2.79 33.66
C ALA A 246 2.97 -2.75 32.44
N ASN A 247 2.47 -3.13 31.26
CA ASN A 247 3.17 -3.01 29.99
C ASN A 247 2.86 -1.68 29.29
N HIS A 248 2.21 -0.75 30.00
CA HIS A 248 1.88 0.59 29.52
C HIS A 248 0.92 0.62 28.34
N SER A 249 -0.01 -0.33 28.28
CA SER A 249 -1.06 -0.32 27.25
C SER A 249 -1.94 0.94 27.34
N ARG A 250 -2.55 1.28 26.20
CA ARG A 250 -3.53 2.37 26.09
C ARG A 250 -4.86 1.84 25.60
N PRO A 251 -5.99 2.48 25.96
CA PRO A 251 -7.27 2.16 25.33
C PRO A 251 -7.15 2.24 23.81
N ASP A 252 -7.57 1.19 23.12
CA ASP A 252 -7.66 1.17 21.66
C ASP A 252 -9.06 1.64 21.26
N LEU A 253 -9.15 2.89 20.81
CA LEU A 253 -10.43 3.62 20.73
C LEU A 253 -10.98 3.59 19.31
N LEU A 254 -12.15 2.95 19.13
CA LEU A 254 -12.93 2.99 17.88
C LEU A 254 -14.39 3.36 18.19
N PRO A 255 -14.70 4.65 18.40
CA PRO A 255 -16.01 5.07 18.93
C PRO A 255 -17.18 4.90 17.94
N ASP A 256 -16.91 4.87 16.63
CA ASP A 256 -17.92 4.61 15.59
C ASP A 256 -17.91 3.14 15.10
N GLU A 257 -17.14 2.25 15.74
CA GLU A 257 -17.07 0.84 15.34
C GLU A 257 -18.48 0.20 15.42
N PRO A 258 -18.98 -0.43 14.33
CA PRO A 258 -20.23 -1.17 14.35
C PRO A 258 -20.24 -2.20 15.48
N ASN A 259 -21.37 -2.37 16.16
CA ASN A 259 -21.51 -3.26 17.34
C ASN A 259 -20.61 -2.92 18.55
N GLY A 260 -19.85 -1.82 18.50
CA GLY A 260 -19.04 -1.29 19.59
C GLY A 260 -17.66 -1.95 19.75
N TYR A 261 -16.73 -1.19 20.32
CA TYR A 261 -15.35 -1.62 20.58
C TYR A 261 -14.87 -1.03 21.91
N THR A 262 -15.26 -1.65 23.03
CA THR A 262 -14.98 -1.16 24.38
C THR A 262 -14.12 -2.14 25.16
N ASN A 263 -13.28 -1.64 26.07
CA ASN A 263 -12.34 -2.42 26.88
C ASN A 263 -11.26 -3.16 26.06
N TYR A 264 -11.00 -2.72 24.83
CA TYR A 264 -9.84 -3.14 24.06
C TYR A 264 -8.67 -2.21 24.34
N HIS A 265 -7.46 -2.75 24.28
CA HIS A 265 -6.22 -2.04 24.58
C HIS A 265 -5.18 -2.34 23.52
N GLY A 266 -4.22 -1.44 23.36
CA GLY A 266 -3.08 -1.62 22.47
C GLY A 266 -1.75 -1.24 23.12
N LEU A 267 -0.67 -1.81 22.59
CA LEU A 267 0.70 -1.36 22.81
C LEU A 267 1.17 -0.63 21.54
N PHE A 268 1.80 0.52 21.68
CA PHE A 268 2.19 1.36 20.54
C PHE A 268 3.64 1.79 20.67
N GLY A 269 4.43 1.60 19.62
CA GLY A 269 5.84 1.95 19.59
C GLY A 269 6.79 0.86 20.08
N ALA A 270 7.99 0.85 19.50
CA ALA A 270 9.08 -0.04 19.85
C ALA A 270 9.38 -0.01 21.35
N LYS A 271 9.27 1.17 21.98
CA LYS A 271 9.48 1.37 23.42
C LYS A 271 8.62 0.47 24.30
N TYR A 272 7.39 0.17 23.88
CA TYR A 272 6.43 -0.63 24.65
C TYR A 272 6.20 -2.02 24.09
N VAL A 273 6.39 -2.22 22.78
CA VAL A 273 6.25 -3.53 22.12
C VAL A 273 7.52 -4.38 22.27
N ASP A 274 8.70 -3.83 21.97
CA ASP A 274 9.94 -4.61 21.92
C ASP A 274 10.30 -5.30 23.24
N PRO A 275 10.12 -4.70 24.43
CA PRO A 275 10.34 -5.37 25.72
C PRO A 275 9.51 -6.64 25.93
N GLN A 276 8.39 -6.78 25.20
CA GLN A 276 7.50 -7.93 25.33
C GLN A 276 7.83 -9.06 24.36
N ILE A 277 8.48 -8.75 23.22
CA ILE A 277 8.70 -9.72 22.13
C ILE A 277 10.17 -10.04 21.89
N PHE A 278 11.10 -9.14 22.21
CA PHE A 278 12.54 -9.38 22.08
C PHE A 278 13.17 -9.82 23.40
N PRO A 279 14.03 -10.84 23.40
CA PRO A 279 14.87 -11.18 24.54
C PRO A 279 15.70 -9.96 25.00
N GLY A 280 15.46 -9.47 26.21
CA GLY A 280 16.15 -8.29 26.75
C GLY A 280 15.64 -6.93 26.23
N GLY A 281 14.62 -6.93 25.36
CA GLY A 281 13.93 -5.72 24.91
C GLY A 281 14.69 -4.86 23.89
N THR A 282 15.75 -5.37 23.27
CA THR A 282 16.46 -4.68 22.19
C THR A 282 16.09 -5.34 20.86
N PRO A 283 15.53 -4.58 19.89
CA PRO A 283 15.17 -5.14 18.59
C PRO A 283 16.41 -5.51 17.79
N THR A 284 16.39 -6.68 17.15
CA THR A 284 17.44 -7.14 16.25
C THR A 284 16.87 -7.67 14.94
N ASP A 285 17.55 -7.44 13.83
CA ASP A 285 17.19 -7.99 12.51
C ASP A 285 17.38 -9.53 12.49
N LEU A 286 17.01 -10.17 11.37
CA LEU A 286 17.20 -11.62 11.18
C LEU A 286 18.68 -12.07 11.16
N ASN A 287 19.63 -11.13 11.08
CA ASN A 287 21.07 -11.39 11.16
C ASN A 287 21.62 -11.21 12.59
N GLY A 288 20.82 -10.72 13.53
CA GLY A 288 21.23 -10.43 14.90
C GLY A 288 21.86 -9.04 15.08
N ASN A 289 21.76 -8.15 14.11
CA ASN A 289 22.19 -6.76 14.25
C ASN A 289 21.10 -5.95 14.96
N THR A 290 21.48 -5.00 15.82
CA THR A 290 20.52 -4.08 16.45
C THR A 290 19.81 -3.24 15.40
N ILE A 291 18.48 -3.20 15.47
CA ILE A 291 17.66 -2.32 14.63
C ILE A 291 17.70 -0.92 15.24
N GLN A 292 18.06 0.06 14.42
CA GLN A 292 18.19 1.46 14.80
C GLN A 292 18.10 2.34 13.54
N ASP A 293 17.75 3.61 13.72
CA ASP A 293 17.80 4.59 12.63
C ASP A 293 19.23 4.90 12.18
N ALA A 294 19.35 5.68 11.10
CA ALA A 294 20.63 6.08 10.52
C ALA A 294 21.53 6.91 11.45
N THR A 295 20.97 7.44 12.54
CA THR A 295 21.66 8.24 13.55
C THR A 295 21.94 7.48 14.85
N GLY A 296 21.53 6.22 14.93
CA GLY A 296 21.80 5.32 16.05
C GLY A 296 20.74 5.32 17.15
N HIS A 297 19.54 5.84 16.91
CA HIS A 297 18.42 5.66 17.83
C HIS A 297 17.88 4.24 17.69
N VAL A 298 17.99 3.43 18.76
CA VAL A 298 17.49 2.05 18.79
C VAL A 298 15.96 2.08 18.81
N GLY A 299 15.32 1.25 17.99
CA GLY A 299 13.88 1.22 17.80
C GLY A 299 13.50 1.13 16.32
N PHE A 300 12.38 1.72 15.94
CA PHE A 300 11.93 1.80 14.55
C PHE A 300 12.93 2.58 13.67
N PRO A 301 13.44 2.01 12.57
CA PRO A 301 14.51 2.61 11.78
C PRO A 301 14.02 3.70 10.81
N GLY A 302 12.72 3.85 10.63
CA GLY A 302 12.11 4.58 9.51
C GLY A 302 11.49 3.64 8.48
N PHE A 303 10.56 4.13 7.67
CA PHE A 303 9.81 3.33 6.70
C PHE A 303 10.71 2.80 5.57
N ASP A 304 11.58 3.62 5.00
CA ASP A 304 12.63 3.22 4.04
C ASP A 304 13.70 2.30 4.66
N GLY A 305 13.72 2.17 5.99
CA GLY A 305 14.60 1.25 6.72
C GLY A 305 14.01 -0.15 6.91
N MET A 306 12.81 -0.42 6.39
CA MET A 306 12.07 -1.67 6.56
C MET A 306 12.45 -2.72 5.50
N GLU A 307 13.75 -2.94 5.33
CA GLU A 307 14.27 -4.04 4.52
C GLU A 307 13.78 -5.40 5.06
N ALA A 308 13.76 -6.44 4.22
CA ALA A 308 13.18 -7.73 4.57
C ALA A 308 13.73 -8.34 5.88
N THR A 309 15.02 -8.16 6.19
CA THR A 309 15.62 -8.70 7.43
C THR A 309 15.10 -8.00 8.71
N VAL A 310 14.64 -6.77 8.59
CA VAL A 310 14.10 -5.95 9.68
C VAL A 310 12.64 -6.33 9.90
N SER A 311 11.79 -6.18 8.89
CA SER A 311 10.34 -6.43 8.97
C SER A 311 10.03 -7.86 9.40
N LEU A 312 10.66 -8.85 8.77
CA LEU A 312 10.43 -10.26 9.05
C LEU A 312 10.94 -10.67 10.45
N SER A 313 11.90 -9.93 11.03
CA SER A 313 12.34 -10.18 12.40
C SER A 313 11.25 -9.82 13.41
N TRP A 314 10.64 -8.63 13.27
CA TRP A 314 9.51 -8.24 14.11
C TRP A 314 8.33 -9.20 13.99
N VAL A 315 8.00 -9.63 12.77
CA VAL A 315 6.95 -10.65 12.54
C VAL A 315 7.26 -11.93 13.30
N ALA A 316 8.48 -12.48 13.15
CA ALA A 316 8.87 -13.70 13.84
C ALA A 316 8.78 -13.55 15.37
N HIS A 317 9.32 -12.46 15.92
CA HIS A 317 9.28 -12.18 17.35
C HIS A 317 7.86 -11.99 17.90
N MET A 318 6.97 -11.33 17.16
CA MET A 318 5.56 -11.19 17.55
C MET A 318 4.87 -12.57 17.58
N GLN A 319 5.05 -13.38 16.54
CA GLN A 319 4.49 -14.74 16.47
C GLN A 319 5.00 -15.63 17.62
N GLU A 320 6.30 -15.59 17.91
CA GLU A 320 6.95 -16.32 19.01
C GLU A 320 6.48 -15.85 20.40
N ALA A 321 6.12 -14.57 20.53
CA ALA A 321 5.57 -13.98 21.74
C ALA A 321 4.08 -14.30 21.95
N GLY A 322 3.44 -15.00 21.01
CA GLY A 322 2.04 -15.40 21.09
C GLY A 322 1.04 -14.39 20.52
N ILE A 323 1.49 -13.52 19.61
CA ILE A 323 0.63 -12.65 18.80
C ILE A 323 0.34 -13.40 17.48
N PRO A 324 -0.83 -14.05 17.33
CA PRO A 324 -1.07 -15.00 16.24
C PRO A 324 -1.30 -14.32 14.88
N VAL A 325 -1.68 -13.04 14.86
CA VAL A 325 -1.96 -12.30 13.63
C VAL A 325 -0.92 -11.19 13.50
N THR A 326 -0.10 -11.24 12.46
CA THR A 326 1.02 -10.29 12.28
C THR A 326 1.10 -9.75 10.87
N TYR A 327 1.22 -8.44 10.76
CA TYR A 327 1.26 -7.69 9.53
C TYR A 327 2.60 -6.96 9.44
N ALA A 328 3.21 -6.96 8.26
CA ALA A 328 4.44 -6.21 8.02
C ALA A 328 4.47 -5.62 6.62
N TYR A 329 5.08 -4.45 6.52
CA TYR A 329 5.51 -3.84 5.28
C TYR A 329 7.00 -4.11 5.02
N ILE A 330 7.40 -4.26 3.76
CA ILE A 330 8.80 -4.37 3.32
C ILE A 330 9.03 -3.31 2.25
N SER A 331 10.06 -2.48 2.45
CA SER A 331 10.49 -1.44 1.50
C SER A 331 10.86 -2.04 0.14
N ASP A 332 10.68 -1.23 -0.90
CA ASP A 332 10.93 -1.62 -2.29
C ASP A 332 12.38 -2.10 -2.48
N ALA A 333 12.62 -2.84 -3.56
CA ALA A 333 13.96 -3.21 -3.96
C ALA A 333 14.57 -2.29 -5.02
N HIS A 334 13.78 -1.35 -5.55
CA HIS A 334 14.07 -0.46 -6.66
C HIS A 334 15.04 0.66 -6.28
N ASP A 335 15.08 1.03 -5.02
CA ASP A 335 15.90 2.09 -4.47
C ASP A 335 17.00 1.57 -3.55
N GLY A 336 18.17 2.20 -3.62
CA GLY A 336 19.21 2.00 -2.62
C GLY A 336 18.86 2.73 -1.34
N HIS A 337 18.64 1.98 -0.25
CA HIS A 337 18.23 2.48 1.08
C HIS A 337 19.38 2.82 2.04
N GLY A 338 20.61 2.41 1.70
CA GLY A 338 21.82 2.74 2.46
C GLY A 338 21.87 2.15 3.87
N THR A 339 21.85 2.99 4.90
CA THR A 339 21.78 2.56 6.31
C THR A 339 20.48 3.08 6.89
N SER A 340 19.52 2.18 7.06
CA SER A 340 18.19 2.50 7.62
C SER A 340 17.46 3.59 6.82
N GLY A 341 17.41 3.46 5.49
CA GLY A 341 16.64 4.37 4.62
C GLY A 341 17.19 5.79 4.49
N ASN A 342 18.48 6.01 4.82
CA ASN A 342 19.04 7.38 4.84
C ASN A 342 19.33 7.95 3.44
N ILE A 343 19.23 7.12 2.41
CA ILE A 343 19.32 7.47 1.01
C ILE A 343 18.17 6.82 0.24
N HIS A 344 17.87 7.36 -0.92
CA HIS A 344 16.86 6.87 -1.86
C HIS A 344 17.48 6.98 -3.25
N PHE A 345 18.21 5.94 -3.65
CA PHE A 345 18.98 5.93 -4.90
C PHE A 345 18.29 5.02 -5.93
N ALA A 346 17.50 5.61 -6.83
CA ALA A 346 16.79 4.83 -7.85
C ALA A 346 17.74 4.00 -8.71
N TYR A 347 17.58 2.67 -8.68
CA TYR A 347 18.22 1.73 -9.57
C TYR A 347 17.44 1.54 -10.87
N GLY A 348 18.13 1.14 -11.93
CA GLY A 348 17.51 0.57 -13.12
C GLY A 348 17.49 -0.96 -13.06
N PRO A 349 16.55 -1.61 -13.77
CA PRO A 349 16.44 -3.07 -13.82
C PRO A 349 17.78 -3.76 -14.12
N GLY A 350 18.18 -4.70 -13.27
CA GLY A 350 19.40 -5.48 -13.46
C GLY A 350 20.71 -4.74 -13.15
N GLU A 351 20.65 -3.54 -12.56
CA GLU A 351 21.85 -2.95 -11.95
C GLU A 351 22.32 -3.74 -10.72
N THR A 352 23.62 -3.73 -10.47
CA THR A 352 24.23 -4.57 -9.44
C THR A 352 23.67 -4.32 -8.03
N GLY A 353 23.37 -3.06 -7.67
CA GLY A 353 22.80 -2.74 -6.37
C GLY A 353 21.40 -3.32 -6.18
N TYR A 354 20.57 -3.19 -7.21
CA TYR A 354 19.22 -3.75 -7.24
C TYR A 354 19.23 -5.29 -7.14
N VAL A 355 20.01 -5.96 -7.99
CA VAL A 355 20.14 -7.43 -7.97
C VAL A 355 20.66 -7.94 -6.61
N GLN A 356 21.58 -7.21 -5.98
CA GLN A 356 22.09 -7.56 -4.66
C GLN A 356 21.01 -7.43 -3.58
N GLN A 357 20.22 -6.35 -3.59
CA GLN A 357 19.13 -6.12 -2.64
C GLN A 357 18.08 -7.23 -2.71
N LEU A 358 17.66 -7.63 -3.91
CA LEU A 358 16.75 -8.77 -4.10
C LEU A 358 17.34 -10.09 -3.60
N ALA A 359 18.64 -10.32 -3.79
CA ALA A 359 19.32 -11.51 -3.25
C ALA A 359 19.37 -11.50 -1.71
N ASP A 360 19.52 -10.33 -1.09
CA ASP A 360 19.49 -10.17 0.36
C ASP A 360 18.07 -10.37 0.92
N TYR A 361 17.04 -9.90 0.22
CA TYR A 361 15.63 -10.15 0.56
C TYR A 361 15.29 -11.65 0.45
N ASP A 362 15.73 -12.31 -0.63
CA ASP A 362 15.57 -13.75 -0.80
C ASP A 362 16.19 -14.56 0.36
N THR A 363 17.40 -14.16 0.76
CA THR A 363 18.10 -14.75 1.91
C THR A 363 17.35 -14.51 3.22
N ALA A 364 16.73 -13.34 3.38
CA ALA A 364 15.90 -13.01 4.55
C ALA A 364 14.67 -13.94 4.62
N PHE A 365 13.98 -14.17 3.49
CA PHE A 365 12.85 -15.11 3.43
C PHE A 365 13.24 -16.53 3.79
N GLN A 366 14.40 -17.02 3.32
CA GLN A 366 14.91 -18.32 3.73
C GLN A 366 15.06 -18.41 5.25
N LYS A 367 15.76 -17.45 5.86
CA LYS A 367 15.98 -17.39 7.32
C LYS A 367 14.66 -17.31 8.09
N PHE A 368 13.73 -16.52 7.59
CA PHE A 368 12.41 -16.34 8.21
C PHE A 368 11.62 -17.64 8.24
N PHE A 369 11.50 -18.34 7.10
CA PHE A 369 10.78 -19.62 7.03
C PHE A 369 11.46 -20.70 7.87
N ASP A 370 12.80 -20.78 7.84
CA ASP A 370 13.56 -21.72 8.67
C ASP A 370 13.34 -21.45 10.16
N ARG A 371 13.32 -20.17 10.58
CA ARG A 371 13.08 -19.76 11.96
C ARG A 371 11.68 -20.13 12.43
N LEU A 372 10.64 -19.72 11.71
CA LEU A 372 9.25 -20.04 12.06
C LEU A 372 9.01 -21.56 12.17
N ALA A 373 9.63 -22.34 11.28
CA ALA A 373 9.51 -23.79 11.29
C ALA A 373 10.07 -24.43 12.58
N LEU A 374 11.08 -23.83 13.22
CA LEU A 374 11.64 -24.31 14.50
C LEU A 374 10.61 -24.22 15.64
N ASP A 375 9.72 -23.23 15.58
CA ASP A 375 8.63 -23.05 16.54
C ASP A 375 7.32 -23.74 16.10
N GLY A 376 7.37 -24.47 14.98
CA GLY A 376 6.23 -25.21 14.45
C GLY A 376 5.21 -24.32 13.74
N ILE A 377 5.55 -23.07 13.42
CA ILE A 377 4.76 -22.15 12.61
C ILE A 377 5.14 -22.36 11.15
N ASN A 378 4.23 -22.91 10.34
CA ASN A 378 4.49 -23.22 8.94
C ASN A 378 3.18 -23.34 8.14
N ARG A 379 3.29 -23.67 6.85
CA ARG A 379 2.14 -23.81 5.93
C ARG A 379 1.01 -24.74 6.40
N SER A 380 1.26 -25.66 7.34
CA SER A 380 0.23 -26.58 7.83
C SER A 380 -0.70 -25.97 8.90
N ASN A 381 -0.33 -24.83 9.47
CA ASN A 381 -1.11 -24.16 10.52
C ASN A 381 -1.15 -22.63 10.42
N THR A 382 -0.65 -22.07 9.31
CA THR A 382 -0.53 -20.61 9.12
C THR A 382 -1.09 -20.23 7.77
N LEU A 383 -1.89 -19.16 7.74
CA LEU A 383 -2.23 -18.45 6.52
C LEU A 383 -1.16 -17.38 6.28
N PHE A 384 -0.33 -17.61 5.26
CA PHE A 384 0.58 -16.60 4.74
C PHE A 384 -0.10 -15.89 3.56
N VAL A 385 -0.03 -14.56 3.58
CA VAL A 385 -0.47 -13.69 2.50
C VAL A 385 0.68 -12.78 2.15
N PHE A 386 1.08 -12.78 0.89
CA PHE A 386 2.07 -11.89 0.31
C PHE A 386 1.36 -11.06 -0.75
N THR A 387 1.46 -9.74 -0.69
CA THR A 387 0.80 -8.84 -1.65
C THR A 387 1.65 -7.59 -1.83
N VAL A 388 1.27 -6.75 -2.77
CA VAL A 388 1.99 -5.54 -3.18
C VAL A 388 0.97 -4.39 -3.20
N ASP A 389 1.40 -3.16 -3.00
CA ASP A 389 0.55 -1.97 -2.89
C ASP A 389 0.34 -1.28 -4.25
N GLU A 390 1.33 -1.34 -5.12
CA GLU A 390 1.23 -1.04 -6.55
C GLU A 390 2.35 -1.72 -7.35
N GLY A 391 2.34 -1.51 -8.67
CA GLY A 391 3.54 -1.57 -9.48
C GLY A 391 3.94 -0.18 -9.96
N ASP A 392 5.08 -0.13 -10.65
CA ASP A 392 5.72 1.09 -11.13
C ASP A 392 6.17 0.99 -12.59
N HIS A 393 6.43 2.17 -13.16
CA HIS A 393 7.06 2.34 -14.45
C HIS A 393 8.49 2.91 -14.30
N PHE A 394 9.49 2.15 -14.77
CA PHE A 394 10.87 2.60 -14.81
C PHE A 394 11.13 3.65 -15.92
N VAL A 395 11.73 4.78 -15.54
CA VAL A 395 12.13 5.87 -16.43
C VAL A 395 13.66 5.96 -16.56
N GLY A 396 14.17 5.53 -17.71
CA GLY A 396 15.61 5.59 -18.00
C GLY A 396 15.97 5.34 -19.47
N ASP A 397 17.25 5.55 -19.79
CA ASP A 397 17.79 5.17 -21.10
C ASP A 397 17.74 3.64 -21.30
N GLN A 398 17.94 3.16 -22.54
CA GLN A 398 18.08 1.72 -22.77
C GLN A 398 19.35 1.18 -22.07
N PRO A 399 19.31 -0.02 -21.48
CA PRO A 399 20.44 -0.56 -20.73
C PRO A 399 21.60 -0.99 -21.63
N THR A 400 22.79 -0.97 -21.05
CA THR A 400 24.04 -1.41 -21.69
C THR A 400 24.82 -2.40 -20.79
N PRO A 401 25.50 -3.40 -21.38
CA PRO A 401 25.45 -3.79 -22.80
C PRO A 401 24.05 -4.32 -23.18
N ALA A 402 23.69 -4.24 -24.46
CA ALA A 402 22.41 -4.76 -24.94
C ALA A 402 22.29 -6.27 -24.62
N GLY A 403 21.15 -6.67 -24.08
CA GLY A 403 20.91 -8.05 -23.64
C GLY A 403 21.53 -8.41 -22.29
N CYS A 404 21.95 -7.42 -21.50
CA CYS A 404 22.26 -7.64 -20.08
C CYS A 404 21.06 -8.26 -19.36
N ASP A 405 21.34 -9.10 -18.35
CA ASP A 405 20.34 -9.87 -17.60
C ASP A 405 20.40 -9.59 -16.09
N GLY A 406 21.31 -8.71 -15.66
CA GLY A 406 21.58 -8.37 -14.26
C GLY A 406 22.35 -9.44 -13.48
N LEU A 407 22.05 -10.72 -13.70
CA LEU A 407 22.63 -11.84 -12.96
C LEU A 407 24.00 -12.29 -13.48
N THR A 408 24.12 -12.45 -14.81
CA THR A 408 25.37 -12.88 -15.46
C THR A 408 26.12 -11.67 -16.00
N THR A 409 25.38 -10.71 -16.55
CA THR A 409 25.88 -9.48 -17.15
C THR A 409 25.11 -8.30 -16.53
N PRO A 410 25.75 -7.50 -15.65
CA PRO A 410 25.11 -6.34 -15.05
C PRO A 410 24.62 -5.34 -16.10
N CYS A 411 23.42 -4.80 -15.89
CA CYS A 411 22.90 -3.69 -16.68
C CYS A 411 23.46 -2.36 -16.17
N ASN A 412 23.66 -1.41 -17.07
CA ASN A 412 24.08 -0.04 -16.77
C ASN A 412 23.28 0.95 -17.63
N TYR A 413 22.99 2.11 -17.07
CA TYR A 413 22.14 3.12 -17.69
C TYR A 413 22.87 4.45 -17.79
N ASN A 414 22.75 5.14 -18.92
CA ASN A 414 23.38 6.44 -19.13
C ASN A 414 22.63 7.57 -18.39
N ARG A 415 21.30 7.55 -18.45
CA ARG A 415 20.40 8.39 -17.66
C ARG A 415 19.35 7.51 -17.00
N VAL A 416 18.99 7.86 -15.77
CA VAL A 416 17.94 7.26 -14.96
C VAL A 416 17.27 8.42 -14.22
N GLY A 417 15.95 8.51 -14.33
CA GLY A 417 15.17 9.55 -13.68
C GLY A 417 13.88 9.88 -14.41
N GLU A 418 12.82 10.10 -13.66
CA GLU A 418 11.55 10.68 -14.14
C GLU A 418 11.75 12.02 -14.88
N ILE A 419 10.77 12.39 -15.70
CA ILE A 419 10.72 13.70 -16.36
C ILE A 419 9.90 14.66 -15.51
N ASN A 420 10.57 15.49 -14.72
CA ASN A 420 9.89 16.44 -13.83
C ASN A 420 9.38 17.65 -14.62
N GLY A 421 8.05 17.76 -14.72
CA GLY A 421 7.33 18.83 -15.40
C GLY A 421 6.71 19.84 -14.43
N ASN A 422 7.04 21.13 -14.59
CA ASN A 422 6.33 22.20 -13.89
C ASN A 422 5.03 22.54 -14.62
N LEU A 423 3.97 21.80 -14.31
CA LEU A 423 2.68 21.88 -14.99
C LEU A 423 2.16 23.31 -15.07
N SER A 424 2.18 24.04 -13.95
CA SER A 424 1.72 25.44 -13.89
C SER A 424 2.50 26.40 -14.80
N ALA A 425 3.81 26.19 -15.00
CA ALA A 425 4.64 26.98 -15.89
C ALA A 425 4.47 26.57 -17.35
N MET A 426 4.29 25.28 -17.62
CA MET A 426 3.99 24.75 -18.95
C MET A 426 2.65 25.28 -19.46
N MET A 427 1.58 25.24 -18.65
CA MET A 427 0.27 25.80 -18.98
C MET A 427 0.35 27.28 -19.34
N ARG A 428 1.07 28.06 -18.51
CA ARG A 428 1.31 29.48 -18.78
C ARG A 428 2.06 29.71 -20.08
N THR A 429 3.05 28.89 -20.39
CA THR A 429 3.91 29.07 -21.56
C THR A 429 3.20 28.72 -22.86
N GLN A 430 2.47 27.61 -22.88
CA GLN A 430 1.84 27.12 -24.10
C GLN A 430 0.50 27.82 -24.39
N PHE A 431 -0.26 28.16 -23.35
CA PHE A 431 -1.64 28.64 -23.50
C PHE A 431 -1.88 30.06 -22.97
N ASN A 432 -0.86 30.70 -22.37
CA ASN A 432 -1.02 31.96 -21.65
C ASN A 432 -2.12 31.90 -20.55
N ASP A 433 -2.34 30.71 -19.99
CA ASP A 433 -3.25 30.53 -18.86
C ASP A 433 -2.56 30.96 -17.56
N THR A 434 -3.26 31.76 -16.78
CA THR A 434 -2.81 32.28 -15.48
C THR A 434 -3.71 31.84 -14.33
N THR A 435 -4.63 30.91 -14.58
CA THR A 435 -5.50 30.28 -13.60
C THR A 435 -4.65 29.76 -12.43
N PRO A 436 -4.87 30.26 -11.21
CA PRO A 436 -4.08 29.85 -10.06
C PRO A 436 -4.51 28.46 -9.60
N PHE A 437 -3.64 27.47 -9.77
CA PHE A 437 -3.83 26.12 -9.25
C PHE A 437 -2.54 25.59 -8.62
N THR A 438 -2.72 24.55 -7.81
CA THR A 438 -1.64 23.70 -7.31
C THR A 438 -2.04 22.25 -7.58
N VAL A 439 -1.13 21.32 -7.37
CA VAL A 439 -1.36 19.89 -7.58
C VAL A 439 -0.88 19.11 -6.36
N HIS A 440 -1.44 17.93 -6.16
CA HIS A 440 -0.63 16.84 -5.61
C HIS A 440 0.42 16.48 -6.66
N SER A 441 1.71 16.53 -6.30
CA SER A 441 2.78 16.31 -7.28
C SER A 441 2.92 14.82 -7.53
N ASP A 442 2.76 14.40 -8.78
CA ASP A 442 2.51 13.00 -9.12
C ASP A 442 2.62 12.76 -10.64
N ASP A 443 2.62 11.50 -11.09
CA ASP A 443 2.41 11.15 -12.49
C ASP A 443 0.93 11.28 -12.88
N ALA A 444 0.01 11.17 -11.92
CA ALA A 444 -1.40 11.51 -12.03
C ALA A 444 -1.76 12.76 -11.18
N PRO A 445 -1.28 13.97 -11.55
CA PRO A 445 -1.23 15.13 -10.66
C PRO A 445 -2.61 15.75 -10.42
N THR A 446 -3.28 15.34 -9.34
CA THR A 446 -4.61 15.86 -9.00
C THR A 446 -4.62 17.38 -8.82
N VAL A 447 -5.53 18.07 -9.51
CA VAL A 447 -5.52 19.54 -9.65
C VAL A 447 -6.44 20.21 -8.65
N TYR A 448 -5.95 21.24 -7.96
CA TYR A 448 -6.71 22.07 -7.01
C TYR A 448 -6.68 23.52 -7.46
N ILE A 449 -7.74 23.96 -8.15
CA ILE A 449 -7.89 25.36 -8.58
C ILE A 449 -8.25 26.23 -7.38
N THR A 450 -7.51 27.34 -7.22
CA THR A 450 -7.75 28.29 -6.14
C THR A 450 -9.13 28.90 -6.26
N GLY A 451 -9.87 28.93 -5.15
CA GLY A 451 -11.27 29.32 -5.07
C GLY A 451 -12.24 28.13 -5.06
N ASN A 452 -11.74 26.91 -5.26
CA ASN A 452 -12.54 25.68 -5.39
C ASN A 452 -13.76 25.85 -6.33
N PRO A 453 -13.52 26.29 -7.59
CA PRO A 453 -14.61 26.47 -8.54
C PRO A 453 -15.35 25.15 -8.84
N SER A 454 -16.59 25.26 -9.30
CA SER A 454 -17.34 24.08 -9.77
C SER A 454 -16.68 23.46 -11.00
N GLN A 455 -16.93 22.18 -11.27
CA GLN A 455 -16.44 21.50 -12.47
C GLN A 455 -16.91 22.19 -13.77
N THR A 456 -18.09 22.83 -13.76
CA THR A 456 -18.64 23.56 -14.93
C THR A 456 -18.18 25.02 -15.00
N ASP A 457 -17.30 25.47 -14.11
CA ASP A 457 -16.82 26.86 -14.14
C ASP A 457 -15.97 27.10 -15.41
N PRO A 458 -16.13 28.23 -16.11
CA PRO A 458 -15.38 28.50 -17.33
C PRO A 458 -13.85 28.39 -17.19
N ALA A 459 -13.29 28.73 -16.03
CA ALA A 459 -11.85 28.61 -15.77
C ALA A 459 -11.44 27.14 -15.63
N THR A 460 -12.21 26.33 -14.90
CA THR A 460 -12.01 24.87 -14.80
C THR A 460 -12.03 24.24 -16.20
N ARG A 461 -13.11 24.51 -16.95
CA ARG A 461 -13.31 23.97 -18.30
C ARG A 461 -12.21 24.37 -19.28
N LYS A 462 -11.72 25.61 -19.18
CA LYS A 462 -10.59 26.08 -20.00
C LYS A 462 -9.32 25.30 -19.66
N LEU A 463 -9.01 25.14 -18.37
CA LEU A 463 -7.80 24.45 -17.94
C LEU A 463 -7.79 22.97 -18.35
N GLU A 464 -8.91 22.26 -18.23
CA GLU A 464 -9.04 20.86 -18.65
C GLU A 464 -8.75 20.68 -20.16
N ARG A 465 -9.36 21.52 -21.01
CA ARG A 465 -9.13 21.49 -22.46
C ARG A 465 -7.68 21.76 -22.84
N GLU A 466 -7.03 22.67 -22.12
CA GLU A 466 -5.64 23.03 -22.40
C GLU A 466 -4.68 21.96 -21.91
N MET A 467 -4.94 21.36 -20.73
CA MET A 467 -4.15 20.22 -20.25
C MET A 467 -4.26 19.01 -21.20
N ALA A 468 -5.45 18.74 -21.73
CA ALA A 468 -5.65 17.70 -22.76
C ALA A 468 -4.88 17.96 -24.08
N GLN A 469 -4.45 19.20 -24.33
CA GLN A 469 -3.68 19.60 -25.51
C GLN A 469 -2.19 19.81 -25.20
N LEU A 470 -1.78 19.61 -23.95
CA LEU A 470 -0.42 19.86 -23.50
C LEU A 470 0.55 18.97 -24.30
N ASN A 471 1.58 19.61 -24.85
CA ASN A 471 2.67 18.93 -25.54
C ASN A 471 3.98 19.59 -25.16
N TRP A 472 5.04 18.81 -25.06
CA TRP A 472 6.32 19.34 -24.58
C TRP A 472 7.50 18.55 -25.13
N LEU A 473 8.66 19.17 -25.14
CA LEU A 473 9.90 18.52 -25.56
C LEU A 473 10.30 17.48 -24.50
N ASN A 474 10.32 16.21 -24.88
CA ASN A 474 10.81 15.14 -24.00
C ASN A 474 12.36 15.19 -23.92
N PRO A 475 12.95 15.34 -22.73
CA PRO A 475 14.40 15.41 -22.54
C PRO A 475 15.15 14.11 -22.84
N TYR A 476 14.51 12.95 -22.83
CA TYR A 476 15.11 11.68 -23.25
C TYR A 476 15.29 11.61 -24.77
N THR A 477 14.24 11.92 -25.53
CA THR A 477 14.18 11.70 -26.99
C THR A 477 14.49 12.94 -27.82
N ASN A 478 14.45 14.13 -27.19
CA ASN A 478 14.53 15.42 -27.84
C ASN A 478 13.50 15.61 -28.97
N GLN A 479 12.33 14.97 -28.82
CA GLN A 479 11.15 15.14 -29.66
C GLN A 479 10.02 15.77 -28.85
N THR A 480 9.17 16.54 -29.49
CA THR A 480 7.93 17.02 -28.85
C THR A 480 6.95 15.86 -28.74
N GLU A 481 6.57 15.53 -27.52
CA GLU A 481 5.52 14.57 -27.22
C GLU A 481 4.18 15.29 -27.13
N HIS A 482 3.19 14.71 -27.83
CA HIS A 482 1.81 15.16 -27.79
C HIS A 482 1.00 14.19 -26.93
N ASN A 483 -0.07 14.69 -26.30
CA ASN A 483 -0.92 13.90 -25.39
C ASN A 483 -0.16 13.41 -24.15
N ILE A 484 0.66 14.28 -23.55
CA ILE A 484 1.37 13.96 -22.30
C ILE A 484 0.38 13.76 -21.14
N MET A 485 -0.84 14.32 -21.24
CA MET A 485 -1.98 13.91 -20.42
C MET A 485 -2.82 12.92 -21.24
N VAL A 486 -2.73 11.62 -20.94
CA VAL A 486 -3.36 10.55 -21.72
C VAL A 486 -4.84 10.36 -21.37
N ALA A 487 -5.25 10.72 -20.14
CA ALA A 487 -6.64 10.71 -19.72
C ALA A 487 -6.96 11.84 -18.73
N LEU A 488 -8.24 12.20 -18.62
CA LEU A 488 -8.71 13.19 -17.65
C LEU A 488 -10.04 12.76 -17.01
N ALA A 489 -10.15 12.98 -15.71
CA ALA A 489 -11.35 12.73 -14.90
C ALA A 489 -11.77 14.00 -14.14
N ASP A 490 -12.96 14.54 -14.42
CA ASP A 490 -13.57 15.55 -13.53
C ASP A 490 -14.25 14.87 -12.33
N LYS A 491 -14.98 15.62 -11.48
CA LYS A 491 -15.63 15.04 -10.29
C LYS A 491 -16.69 13.98 -10.62
N THR A 492 -17.26 14.00 -11.82
CA THR A 492 -18.19 12.97 -12.27
C THR A 492 -17.46 11.65 -12.47
N GLU A 493 -16.36 11.68 -13.21
CA GLU A 493 -15.56 10.49 -13.51
C GLU A 493 -14.76 10.02 -12.29
N MET A 494 -14.17 10.93 -11.51
CA MET A 494 -13.52 10.59 -10.23
C MET A 494 -14.47 9.85 -9.28
N LYS A 495 -15.78 10.14 -9.32
CA LYS A 495 -16.77 9.37 -8.56
C LYS A 495 -16.90 7.94 -9.08
N THR A 496 -16.90 7.75 -10.41
CA THR A 496 -16.91 6.42 -11.03
C THR A 496 -15.68 5.60 -10.61
N LEU A 497 -14.52 6.26 -10.52
CA LEU A 497 -13.22 5.69 -10.17
C LEU A 497 -12.96 5.53 -8.65
N HIS A 498 -13.96 5.77 -7.79
CA HIS A 498 -13.81 5.67 -6.33
C HIS A 498 -12.82 6.66 -5.69
N MET A 499 -12.71 7.88 -6.22
CA MET A 499 -11.77 8.92 -5.76
C MET A 499 -12.46 10.07 -5.00
N ILE A 500 -13.77 9.97 -4.71
CA ILE A 500 -14.53 11.02 -3.99
C ILE A 500 -15.01 10.50 -2.66
N THR A 501 -14.33 10.93 -1.60
CA THR A 501 -14.62 10.53 -0.22
C THR A 501 -15.82 11.27 0.37
N ALA A 502 -16.29 10.83 1.54
CA ALA A 502 -17.30 11.54 2.32
C ALA A 502 -16.84 12.95 2.79
N ASP A 503 -15.55 13.27 2.67
CA ASP A 503 -15.02 14.60 2.94
C ASP A 503 -14.90 15.45 1.66
N PRO A 504 -15.80 16.42 1.43
CA PRO A 504 -15.74 17.26 0.24
C PRO A 504 -14.52 18.20 0.20
N ALA A 505 -13.83 18.42 1.33
CA ALA A 505 -12.60 19.20 1.34
C ALA A 505 -11.45 18.44 0.67
N ARG A 506 -11.44 17.10 0.74
CA ARG A 506 -10.41 16.23 0.16
C ARG A 506 -10.58 15.98 -1.34
N THR A 507 -11.68 16.43 -1.94
CA THR A 507 -11.99 16.21 -3.36
C THR A 507 -11.20 17.17 -4.27
N PRO A 508 -10.38 16.67 -5.21
CA PRO A 508 -9.72 17.49 -6.23
C PRO A 508 -10.71 18.24 -7.13
N THR A 509 -10.22 19.20 -7.91
CA THR A 509 -11.03 19.85 -8.95
C THR A 509 -11.27 18.90 -10.11
N PHE A 510 -10.20 18.28 -10.60
CA PHE A 510 -10.16 17.21 -11.60
C PHE A 510 -8.76 16.54 -11.53
N THR A 511 -8.62 15.39 -12.17
CA THR A 511 -7.38 14.61 -12.23
C THR A 511 -7.00 14.30 -13.67
N PRO A 512 -5.84 14.77 -14.16
CA PRO A 512 -5.21 14.21 -15.33
C PRO A 512 -4.37 12.98 -14.97
N PHE A 513 -4.25 12.09 -15.94
CA PHE A 513 -3.42 10.88 -15.97
C PHE A 513 -2.41 11.06 -17.10
N ALA A 514 -1.11 10.87 -16.84
CA ALA A 514 -0.06 11.29 -17.74
C ALA A 514 0.48 10.17 -18.65
N ASP A 515 1.51 10.48 -19.44
CA ASP A 515 2.44 9.47 -19.91
C ASP A 515 3.33 9.06 -18.72
N PRO A 516 3.59 7.76 -18.48
CA PRO A 516 4.16 7.30 -17.23
C PRO A 516 5.64 7.71 -17.06
N ASN A 517 6.28 8.29 -18.09
CA ASN A 517 7.63 8.85 -17.93
C ASN A 517 7.64 10.20 -17.19
N TRP A 518 6.49 10.85 -17.04
CA TRP A 518 6.38 12.21 -16.55
C TRP A 518 5.92 12.26 -15.09
N PHE A 519 6.57 13.12 -14.31
CA PHE A 519 6.15 13.46 -12.96
C PHE A 519 5.90 14.96 -12.87
N PHE A 520 4.71 15.37 -12.45
CA PHE A 520 4.26 16.74 -12.53
C PHE A 520 4.17 17.41 -11.16
N PHE A 521 4.65 18.65 -11.09
CA PHE A 521 4.46 19.52 -9.93
C PHE A 521 3.94 20.90 -10.36
N ALA A 522 3.48 21.70 -9.40
CA ALA A 522 3.03 23.07 -9.65
C ALA A 522 3.76 24.10 -8.76
N SER A 523 4.15 25.22 -9.37
CA SER A 523 4.76 26.35 -8.67
C SER A 523 3.71 27.38 -8.26
N ASN A 524 3.85 27.95 -7.06
CA ASN A 524 2.95 29.00 -6.57
C ASN A 524 3.04 30.32 -7.35
N SER A 525 4.11 30.54 -8.11
CA SER A 525 4.34 31.75 -8.91
C SER A 525 5.01 31.37 -10.24
N PRO A 526 4.27 30.73 -11.16
CA PRO A 526 4.86 30.22 -12.38
C PRO A 526 5.26 31.38 -13.30
N ALA A 527 6.41 31.26 -13.94
CA ALA A 527 6.85 32.14 -15.02
C ALA A 527 6.76 31.41 -16.36
N THR A 528 6.72 32.14 -17.47
CA THR A 528 6.87 31.53 -18.80
C THR A 528 8.26 30.90 -18.92
N CYS A 529 8.33 29.68 -19.43
CA CYS A 529 9.56 28.93 -19.60
C CYS A 529 10.45 29.62 -20.64
N ALA A 530 11.67 30.01 -20.24
CA ALA A 530 12.63 30.63 -21.16
C ALA A 530 13.10 29.65 -22.26
N THR A 531 13.12 28.36 -21.93
CA THR A 531 13.44 27.23 -22.79
C THR A 531 12.61 26.02 -22.37
N PRO A 532 12.35 25.02 -23.24
CA PRO A 532 11.62 23.81 -22.85
C PRO A 532 12.22 23.11 -21.62
N VAL A 533 13.56 23.03 -21.56
CA VAL A 533 14.30 22.42 -20.44
C VAL A 533 14.20 23.16 -19.11
N ALA A 534 13.69 24.40 -19.12
CA ALA A 534 13.49 25.17 -17.88
C ALA A 534 12.23 24.72 -17.11
N CYS A 535 11.34 23.96 -17.76
CA CYS A 535 10.08 23.50 -17.19
C CYS A 535 9.87 21.99 -17.27
N ALA A 536 10.67 21.27 -18.05
CA ALA A 536 10.72 19.82 -18.06
C ALA A 536 12.17 19.36 -18.13
N PHE A 537 12.62 18.56 -17.16
CA PHE A 537 14.00 18.10 -17.09
C PHE A 537 14.09 16.74 -16.39
N ILE A 538 15.17 15.99 -16.64
CA ILE A 538 15.51 14.78 -15.90
C ILE A 538 16.40 15.23 -14.73
N PRO A 539 16.01 15.02 -13.47
CA PRO A 539 16.85 15.31 -12.32
C PRO A 539 18.19 14.56 -12.40
N GLY A 540 19.21 15.09 -11.72
CA GLY A 540 20.46 14.36 -11.57
C GLY A 540 20.25 13.13 -10.68
N ARG A 541 20.82 11.99 -11.07
CA ARG A 541 20.85 10.79 -10.23
C ARG A 541 21.80 11.03 -9.04
N THR A 542 21.26 11.11 -7.83
CA THR A 542 21.99 11.41 -6.59
C THR A 542 21.56 10.44 -5.49
N SER A 543 22.01 10.61 -4.25
CA SER A 543 21.52 9.83 -3.10
C SER A 543 20.04 10.09 -2.76
N GLN A 544 19.37 10.99 -3.49
CA GLN A 544 17.96 11.29 -3.46
C GLN A 544 17.52 11.46 -4.92
N SER A 545 17.13 10.37 -5.55
CA SER A 545 16.69 10.36 -6.95
C SER A 545 15.59 9.34 -7.16
N PHE A 546 14.67 9.69 -8.04
CA PHE A 546 13.46 8.94 -8.36
C PHE A 546 13.47 8.59 -9.85
N ALA A 547 13.07 7.38 -10.19
CA ALA A 547 12.98 6.91 -11.58
C ALA A 547 11.91 5.84 -11.78
N TRP A 548 11.06 5.64 -10.78
CA TRP A 548 9.99 4.66 -10.78
C TRP A 548 8.73 5.45 -10.48
N ASN A 549 7.89 5.58 -11.50
CA ASN A 549 6.66 6.35 -11.45
C ASN A 549 5.48 5.42 -11.24
N HIS A 550 4.52 5.88 -10.45
CA HIS A 550 3.31 5.15 -10.14
C HIS A 550 2.22 6.14 -9.74
N GLY A 551 0.98 5.67 -9.84
CA GLY A 551 -0.24 6.43 -9.60
C GLY A 551 -1.21 6.38 -10.79
N ASP A 552 -0.66 6.14 -11.97
CA ASP A 552 -1.34 6.30 -13.25
C ASP A 552 -2.05 5.00 -13.76
N ILE A 553 -2.64 5.06 -14.95
CA ILE A 553 -3.57 4.05 -15.48
C ILE A 553 -2.93 2.94 -16.33
N GLN A 554 -1.61 2.93 -16.45
CA GLN A 554 -0.87 2.00 -17.31
C GLN A 554 -0.78 0.61 -16.65
N ASP A 555 -0.70 -0.43 -17.48
CA ASP A 555 -0.84 -1.82 -17.05
C ASP A 555 0.29 -2.24 -16.10
N GLU A 556 1.51 -1.75 -16.35
CA GLU A 556 2.69 -1.97 -15.52
C GLU A 556 2.57 -1.38 -14.11
N ILE A 557 1.84 -0.28 -13.95
CA ILE A 557 1.55 0.35 -12.66
C ILE A 557 0.35 -0.35 -11.98
N ALA A 558 -0.65 -0.69 -12.78
CA ALA A 558 -1.91 -1.26 -12.28
C ALA A 558 -1.79 -2.72 -11.82
N SER A 559 -0.97 -3.52 -12.50
CA SER A 559 -0.92 -4.97 -12.34
C SER A 559 0.01 -5.41 -11.22
N THR A 560 -0.54 -6.12 -10.25
CA THR A 560 0.17 -6.65 -9.07
C THR A 560 0.04 -8.18 -9.00
N TRP A 561 0.47 -8.76 -7.87
CA TRP A 561 0.36 -10.19 -7.61
C TRP A 561 0.05 -10.46 -6.13
N ILE A 562 -0.56 -11.63 -5.88
CA ILE A 562 -0.81 -12.12 -4.53
C ILE A 562 -0.29 -13.56 -4.39
N GLY A 563 0.47 -13.83 -3.33
CA GLY A 563 0.79 -15.18 -2.89
C GLY A 563 -0.04 -15.57 -1.67
N MET A 564 -0.88 -16.60 -1.77
CA MET A 564 -1.59 -17.17 -0.61
C MET A 564 -1.12 -18.61 -0.35
N VAL A 565 -0.76 -18.90 0.91
CA VAL A 565 -0.29 -20.23 1.34
C VAL A 565 -0.92 -20.58 2.68
N GLY A 566 -1.49 -21.76 2.81
CA GLY A 566 -1.98 -22.25 4.10
C GLY A 566 -3.09 -23.28 4.00
N PRO A 567 -3.61 -23.77 5.14
CA PRO A 567 -4.75 -24.68 5.15
C PRO A 567 -5.97 -24.06 4.44
N GLY A 568 -6.58 -24.81 3.52
CA GLY A 568 -7.74 -24.36 2.75
C GLY A 568 -7.43 -23.58 1.48
N VAL A 569 -6.16 -23.23 1.23
CA VAL A 569 -5.71 -22.69 -0.05
C VAL A 569 -5.28 -23.85 -0.95
N LYS A 570 -5.72 -23.83 -2.21
CA LYS A 570 -5.32 -24.83 -3.20
C LYS A 570 -3.82 -24.76 -3.44
N HIS A 571 -3.23 -25.94 -3.62
CA HIS A 571 -1.89 -26.09 -4.16
C HIS A 571 -2.01 -26.48 -5.64
N GLY A 572 -1.61 -25.58 -6.54
CA GLY A 572 -1.83 -25.76 -7.96
C GLY A 572 -0.97 -24.84 -8.83
N SER A 573 -1.33 -24.76 -10.10
CA SER A 573 -0.77 -23.75 -11.00
C SER A 573 -1.17 -22.34 -10.56
N ASP A 574 -0.40 -21.35 -11.02
CA ASP A 574 -0.76 -19.94 -10.90
C ASP A 574 -2.21 -19.68 -11.35
N TYR A 575 -2.88 -18.77 -10.65
CA TYR A 575 -4.21 -18.29 -10.97
C TYR A 575 -4.12 -16.98 -11.76
N THR A 576 -4.72 -16.97 -12.94
CA THR A 576 -4.68 -15.84 -13.88
C THR A 576 -6.04 -15.13 -13.99
N GLY A 577 -7.00 -15.45 -13.12
CA GLY A 577 -8.26 -14.72 -13.10
C GLY A 577 -8.05 -13.31 -12.56
N TRP A 578 -8.90 -12.38 -12.97
CA TRP A 578 -8.81 -10.98 -12.60
C TRP A 578 -9.25 -10.79 -11.15
N THR A 579 -8.38 -10.21 -10.32
CA THR A 579 -8.64 -9.80 -8.94
C THR A 579 -8.11 -8.38 -8.71
N ASP A 580 -8.53 -7.76 -7.61
CA ASP A 580 -7.90 -6.53 -7.12
C ASP A 580 -7.71 -6.56 -5.59
N HIS A 581 -7.01 -5.56 -5.05
CA HIS A 581 -6.70 -5.44 -3.63
C HIS A 581 -7.91 -5.62 -2.71
N THR A 582 -9.09 -5.16 -3.14
CA THR A 582 -10.30 -5.30 -2.32
C THR A 582 -10.72 -6.75 -2.09
N ASP A 583 -10.26 -7.70 -2.91
CA ASP A 583 -10.54 -9.14 -2.79
C ASP A 583 -9.67 -9.83 -1.71
N VAL A 584 -8.56 -9.22 -1.27
CA VAL A 584 -7.61 -9.81 -0.31
C VAL A 584 -8.28 -10.06 1.04
N ARG A 585 -8.84 -9.01 1.66
CA ARG A 585 -9.50 -9.10 2.97
C ARG A 585 -10.66 -10.11 3.02
N PRO A 586 -11.68 -10.06 2.15
CA PRO A 586 -12.79 -11.02 2.19
C PRO A 586 -12.29 -12.46 1.96
N THR A 587 -11.27 -12.67 1.12
CA THR A 587 -10.67 -14.01 0.94
C THR A 587 -10.03 -14.51 2.24
N MET A 588 -9.27 -13.66 2.93
CA MET A 588 -8.67 -13.99 4.23
C MET A 588 -9.74 -14.30 5.28
N LEU A 589 -10.72 -13.42 5.46
CA LEU A 589 -11.74 -13.60 6.50
C LEU A 589 -12.61 -14.84 6.25
N SER A 590 -12.98 -15.12 4.99
CA SER A 590 -13.65 -16.36 4.60
C SER A 590 -12.86 -17.61 5.00
N LEU A 591 -11.55 -17.65 4.77
CA LEU A 591 -10.68 -18.78 5.19
C LEU A 591 -10.61 -18.95 6.71
N LEU A 592 -10.68 -17.83 7.42
CA LEU A 592 -10.57 -17.77 8.88
C LEU A 592 -11.92 -17.98 9.58
N GLY A 593 -13.02 -18.05 8.85
CA GLY A 593 -14.37 -18.10 9.40
C GLY A 593 -14.74 -16.84 10.18
N LEU A 594 -14.14 -15.70 9.82
CA LEU A 594 -14.39 -14.39 10.39
C LEU A 594 -15.18 -13.53 9.39
N HIS A 595 -15.69 -12.39 9.85
CA HIS A 595 -16.38 -11.41 9.02
C HIS A 595 -16.16 -10.00 9.56
N ASP A 596 -16.28 -9.03 8.68
CA ASP A 596 -16.48 -7.64 9.06
C ASP A 596 -17.96 -7.31 9.25
N ASP A 597 -18.21 -6.23 9.99
CA ASP A 597 -19.55 -5.67 10.19
C ASP A 597 -19.96 -4.67 9.09
N TYR A 598 -19.19 -4.58 8.01
CA TYR A 598 -19.45 -3.72 6.86
C TYR A 598 -19.32 -4.52 5.55
N SER A 599 -19.96 -4.03 4.49
CA SER A 599 -19.85 -4.64 3.16
C SER A 599 -18.51 -4.26 2.53
N HIS A 600 -17.80 -5.25 1.98
CA HIS A 600 -16.62 -5.05 1.13
C HIS A 600 -17.00 -4.60 -0.29
N ASP A 601 -16.04 -4.01 -0.99
CA ASP A 601 -16.07 -3.81 -2.44
C ASP A 601 -15.48 -5.00 -3.21
N GLY A 602 -14.66 -5.80 -2.54
CA GLY A 602 -14.17 -7.06 -3.06
C GLY A 602 -15.08 -8.26 -2.80
N ARG A 603 -14.56 -9.43 -3.14
CA ARG A 603 -15.19 -10.74 -2.95
C ARG A 603 -14.17 -11.78 -2.48
N PRO A 604 -14.61 -12.87 -1.84
CA PRO A 604 -13.76 -14.04 -1.65
C PRO A 604 -13.37 -14.67 -3.01
N VAL A 605 -12.08 -14.85 -3.27
CA VAL A 605 -11.54 -15.49 -4.49
C VAL A 605 -11.59 -17.02 -4.34
N THR A 606 -12.79 -17.60 -4.38
CA THR A 606 -13.00 -19.04 -4.08
C THR A 606 -12.35 -20.00 -5.09
N GLN A 607 -11.96 -19.49 -6.26
CA GLN A 607 -11.25 -20.24 -7.29
C GLN A 607 -9.91 -20.79 -6.79
N ILE A 608 -9.26 -20.10 -5.84
CA ILE A 608 -7.98 -20.53 -5.25
C ILE A 608 -8.14 -21.30 -3.94
N LEU A 609 -9.38 -21.56 -3.49
CA LEU A 609 -9.68 -22.18 -2.19
C LEU A 609 -10.21 -23.60 -2.34
N ASP A 610 -9.88 -24.47 -1.38
CA ASP A 610 -10.41 -25.82 -1.30
C ASP A 610 -11.91 -25.80 -1.03
N SER A 611 -12.64 -26.79 -1.56
CA SER A 611 -14.10 -26.76 -1.53
C SER A 611 -14.72 -26.88 -0.14
N GLY A 612 -13.98 -27.41 0.83
CA GLY A 612 -14.39 -27.47 2.24
C GLY A 612 -13.87 -26.31 3.10
N ALA A 613 -13.06 -25.40 2.53
CA ALA A 613 -12.47 -24.29 3.27
C ALA A 613 -13.43 -23.11 3.44
N VAL A 614 -14.36 -22.94 2.50
CA VAL A 614 -15.35 -21.86 2.47
C VAL A 614 -16.76 -22.40 2.22
N PRO A 615 -17.82 -21.65 2.55
CA PRO A 615 -19.20 -22.05 2.27
C PRO A 615 -19.42 -22.51 0.82
N ALA A 616 -20.10 -23.64 0.64
CA ALA A 616 -20.38 -24.20 -0.69
C ALA A 616 -21.23 -23.27 -1.57
N THR A 617 -22.00 -22.37 -0.96
CA THR A 617 -22.79 -21.31 -1.59
C THR A 617 -21.94 -20.31 -2.37
N LEU A 618 -20.70 -20.04 -1.94
CA LEU A 618 -19.74 -19.18 -2.65
C LEU A 618 -19.06 -19.85 -3.85
N GLN A 619 -19.23 -21.17 -4.02
CA GLN A 619 -18.60 -21.94 -5.09
C GLN A 619 -19.59 -22.32 -6.21
N THR A 620 -20.81 -21.77 -6.16
CA THR A 620 -21.82 -21.96 -7.19
C THR A 620 -21.44 -21.19 -8.47
N SER A 621 -21.93 -21.64 -9.62
CA SER A 621 -21.73 -20.92 -10.89
C SER A 621 -22.26 -19.49 -10.84
N ASP A 622 -23.36 -19.26 -10.13
CA ASP A 622 -23.95 -17.92 -9.97
C ASP A 622 -23.05 -17.02 -9.11
N ALA A 623 -22.49 -17.54 -8.00
CA ALA A 623 -21.56 -16.77 -7.17
C ALA A 623 -20.29 -16.39 -7.94
N LEU A 624 -19.71 -17.33 -8.69
CA LEU A 624 -18.53 -17.07 -9.52
C LEU A 624 -18.81 -16.02 -10.60
N ALA A 625 -19.94 -16.15 -11.32
CA ALA A 625 -20.32 -15.21 -12.37
C ALA A 625 -20.61 -13.81 -11.81
N LEU A 626 -21.28 -13.71 -10.67
CA LEU A 626 -21.53 -12.45 -9.97
C LEU A 626 -20.23 -11.79 -9.53
N GLY A 627 -19.31 -12.57 -8.97
CA GLY A 627 -18.01 -12.06 -8.55
C GLY A 627 -17.15 -11.55 -9.71
N ASP A 628 -17.10 -12.28 -10.82
CA ASP A 628 -16.36 -11.84 -12.02
C ASP A 628 -17.01 -10.58 -12.63
N MET A 629 -18.35 -10.50 -12.62
CA MET A 629 -19.05 -9.31 -13.09
C MET A 629 -18.84 -8.11 -12.17
N LEU A 630 -18.80 -8.31 -10.85
CA LEU A 630 -18.52 -7.26 -9.87
C LEU A 630 -17.21 -6.55 -10.22
N LYS A 631 -16.13 -7.31 -10.44
CA LYS A 631 -14.82 -6.75 -10.80
C LYS A 631 -14.85 -5.97 -12.12
N ARG A 632 -15.59 -6.44 -13.13
CA ARG A 632 -15.71 -5.74 -14.42
C ARG A 632 -16.44 -4.39 -14.32
N ILE A 633 -17.34 -4.22 -13.36
CA ILE A 633 -18.20 -3.01 -13.27
C ILE A 633 -17.85 -2.09 -12.09
N ASP A 634 -17.22 -2.59 -11.04
CA ASP A 634 -16.94 -1.84 -9.83
C ASP A 634 -15.49 -1.38 -9.76
N ALA A 635 -14.54 -2.23 -10.14
CA ALA A 635 -13.13 -1.94 -9.94
C ALA A 635 -12.64 -0.71 -10.73
N PRO A 636 -11.71 0.08 -10.15
CA PRO A 636 -11.17 1.29 -10.78
C PRO A 636 -10.39 1.00 -12.07
N PHE A 637 -9.81 -0.20 -12.21
CA PHE A 637 -9.21 -0.70 -13.45
C PHE A 637 -10.13 -1.65 -14.24
N GLY A 638 -11.37 -1.83 -13.79
CA GLY A 638 -12.38 -2.66 -14.44
C GLY A 638 -12.84 -2.06 -15.77
N GLN A 639 -13.45 -2.90 -16.61
CA GLN A 639 -13.92 -2.50 -17.95
C GLN A 639 -14.84 -1.26 -17.92
N PHE A 640 -15.76 -1.19 -16.97
CA PHE A 640 -16.68 -0.05 -16.86
C PHE A 640 -15.95 1.27 -16.60
N ALA A 641 -15.03 1.28 -15.63
CA ALA A 641 -14.22 2.43 -15.26
C ALA A 641 -13.35 2.88 -16.44
N MET A 642 -12.59 1.98 -17.06
CA MET A 642 -11.70 2.33 -18.18
C MET A 642 -12.45 2.81 -19.44
N ASP A 643 -13.65 2.28 -19.69
CA ASP A 643 -14.48 2.76 -20.81
C ASP A 643 -15.10 4.15 -20.51
N THR A 644 -15.52 4.40 -19.27
CA THR A 644 -16.06 5.72 -18.87
C THR A 644 -14.97 6.79 -18.81
N LEU A 645 -13.76 6.46 -18.34
CA LEU A 645 -12.60 7.36 -18.34
C LEU A 645 -12.22 7.82 -19.75
N LYS A 646 -12.28 6.94 -20.76
CA LYS A 646 -12.10 7.34 -22.16
C LYS A 646 -13.17 8.34 -22.61
N GLY A 647 -14.42 8.08 -22.25
CA GLY A 647 -15.54 9.00 -22.51
C GLY A 647 -15.37 10.35 -21.83
N SER A 648 -14.95 10.37 -20.55
CA SER A 648 -14.66 11.56 -19.76
C SER A 648 -13.50 12.35 -20.38
N THR A 649 -12.41 11.69 -20.76
CA THR A 649 -11.26 12.34 -21.42
C THR A 649 -11.69 13.10 -22.66
N VAL A 650 -12.52 12.47 -23.49
CA VAL A 650 -13.11 13.08 -24.69
C VAL A 650 -14.05 14.25 -24.35
N ALA A 651 -14.82 14.14 -23.28
CA ALA A 651 -15.69 15.20 -22.79
C ALA A 651 -14.89 16.42 -22.30
N LEU A 652 -13.84 16.18 -21.51
CA LEU A 652 -12.97 17.18 -20.92
C LEU A 652 -12.13 17.92 -21.97
N ALA A 653 -11.66 17.21 -23.00
CA ALA A 653 -10.93 17.81 -24.12
C ALA A 653 -11.82 18.65 -25.07
N SER A 654 -13.15 18.56 -24.97
CA SER A 654 -14.05 19.18 -25.95
C SER A 654 -14.25 20.69 -25.77
N ASP A 655 -14.22 21.42 -26.89
CA ASP A 655 -14.51 22.85 -27.02
C ASP A 655 -15.81 23.15 -27.80
N THR A 656 -16.69 22.15 -27.95
CA THR A 656 -17.95 22.34 -28.70
C THR A 656 -18.76 23.51 -28.16
N ASN A 657 -19.49 24.20 -29.05
CA ASN A 657 -20.30 25.37 -28.71
C ASN A 657 -21.10 25.14 -27.41
N HIS A 658 -20.87 26.02 -26.43
CA HIS A 658 -21.52 25.98 -25.11
C HIS A 658 -21.30 24.68 -24.30
N ASP A 659 -20.14 24.03 -24.45
CA ASP A 659 -19.79 22.78 -23.75
C ASP A 659 -20.84 21.66 -23.90
N ASN A 660 -21.52 21.63 -25.07
CA ASN A 660 -22.62 20.67 -25.31
C ASN A 660 -22.14 19.21 -25.26
N ARG A 661 -20.98 18.90 -25.84
CA ARG A 661 -20.41 17.55 -25.80
C ARG A 661 -20.04 17.15 -24.38
N TYR A 662 -19.33 18.02 -23.66
CA TYR A 662 -18.99 17.83 -22.25
C TYR A 662 -20.24 17.55 -21.40
N THR A 663 -21.23 18.45 -21.46
CA THR A 663 -22.47 18.34 -20.70
C THR A 663 -23.22 17.04 -21.01
N THR A 664 -23.21 16.59 -22.27
CA THR A 664 -23.91 15.38 -22.70
C THR A 664 -23.22 14.11 -22.20
N LEU A 665 -21.89 14.04 -22.36
CA LEU A 665 -21.10 12.87 -21.97
C LEU A 665 -21.05 12.72 -20.45
N GLU A 666 -20.72 13.78 -19.70
CA GLU A 666 -20.67 13.72 -18.23
C GLU A 666 -22.02 13.40 -17.61
N LYS A 667 -23.11 13.95 -18.15
CA LYS A 667 -24.45 13.58 -17.70
C LYS A 667 -24.74 12.09 -17.96
N SER A 668 -24.24 11.54 -19.06
CA SER A 668 -24.42 10.12 -19.39
C SER A 668 -23.58 9.23 -18.49
N ILE A 669 -22.33 9.62 -18.20
CA ILE A 669 -21.44 8.98 -17.22
C ILE A 669 -22.11 8.97 -15.85
N ALA A 670 -22.50 10.13 -15.32
CA ALA A 670 -23.20 10.23 -14.03
C ALA A 670 -24.44 9.30 -13.95
N GLN A 671 -25.21 9.20 -15.05
CA GLN A 671 -26.36 8.32 -15.10
C GLN A 671 -25.98 6.84 -15.10
N VAL A 672 -24.95 6.41 -15.86
CA VAL A 672 -24.51 5.01 -15.84
C VAL A 672 -23.87 4.64 -14.51
N THR A 673 -23.09 5.54 -13.90
CA THR A 673 -22.46 5.33 -12.58
C THR A 673 -23.54 5.11 -11.52
N GLY A 674 -24.55 5.97 -11.43
CA GLY A 674 -25.64 5.76 -10.46
C GLY A 674 -26.46 4.47 -10.69
N GLN A 675 -26.46 3.92 -11.91
CA GLN A 675 -27.08 2.62 -12.19
C GLN A 675 -26.14 1.45 -11.92
N ARG A 676 -24.83 1.63 -12.13
CA ARG A 676 -23.77 0.71 -11.72
C ARG A 676 -23.84 0.50 -10.21
N ASP A 677 -23.84 1.58 -9.43
CA ASP A 677 -23.87 1.52 -7.96
C ASP A 677 -25.04 0.65 -7.46
N GLN A 678 -26.25 0.83 -8.02
CA GLN A 678 -27.42 0.00 -7.67
C GLN A 678 -27.27 -1.49 -8.03
N VAL A 679 -26.59 -1.81 -9.14
CA VAL A 679 -26.35 -3.20 -9.54
C VAL A 679 -25.28 -3.82 -8.65
N VAL A 680 -24.21 -3.08 -8.38
CA VAL A 680 -23.12 -3.44 -7.48
C VAL A 680 -23.65 -3.75 -6.08
N ASP A 681 -24.47 -2.88 -5.49
CA ASP A 681 -25.11 -3.11 -4.19
C ASP A 681 -25.90 -4.43 -4.17
N GLY A 682 -26.63 -4.72 -5.26
CA GLY A 682 -27.39 -5.97 -5.41
C GLY A 682 -26.48 -7.20 -5.50
N ILE A 683 -25.35 -7.10 -6.21
CA ILE A 683 -24.36 -8.17 -6.33
C ILE A 683 -23.68 -8.42 -4.97
N LYS A 684 -23.20 -7.36 -4.30
CA LYS A 684 -22.59 -7.42 -2.96
C LYS A 684 -23.52 -8.07 -1.95
N ALA A 685 -24.80 -7.70 -1.93
CA ALA A 685 -25.78 -8.30 -1.05
C ALA A 685 -25.96 -9.81 -1.27
N LEU A 686 -25.97 -10.29 -2.53
CA LEU A 686 -26.06 -11.71 -2.83
C LEU A 686 -24.79 -12.47 -2.44
N LEU A 687 -23.61 -11.90 -2.71
CA LEU A 687 -22.33 -12.52 -2.35
C LEU A 687 -22.14 -12.59 -0.83
N GLY A 688 -22.45 -11.52 -0.09
CA GLY A 688 -22.39 -11.51 1.38
C GLY A 688 -23.39 -12.49 2.02
N ALA A 689 -24.60 -12.62 1.45
CA ALA A 689 -25.54 -13.64 1.88
C ALA A 689 -25.01 -15.07 1.62
N ALA A 690 -24.36 -15.28 0.47
CA ALA A 690 -23.73 -16.54 0.12
C ALA A 690 -22.55 -16.90 1.04
N GLU A 691 -21.75 -15.92 1.45
CA GLU A 691 -20.72 -16.09 2.47
C GLU A 691 -21.31 -16.47 3.84
N SER A 692 -22.50 -15.96 4.16
CA SER A 692 -23.28 -16.37 5.34
C SER A 692 -24.02 -17.72 5.17
N GLY A 693 -23.72 -18.48 4.11
CA GLY A 693 -24.30 -19.80 3.84
C GLY A 693 -25.69 -19.81 3.20
N GLN A 694 -26.22 -18.66 2.78
CA GLN A 694 -27.51 -18.59 2.09
C GLN A 694 -27.35 -18.88 0.58
N PRO A 695 -28.17 -19.76 -0.01
CA PRO A 695 -28.13 -19.99 -1.45
C PRO A 695 -28.48 -18.72 -2.24
N ILE A 696 -27.76 -18.48 -3.33
CA ILE A 696 -28.06 -17.40 -4.27
C ILE A 696 -29.32 -17.77 -5.08
N ASP A 697 -30.28 -16.85 -5.16
CA ASP A 697 -31.42 -17.01 -6.08
C ASP A 697 -30.97 -16.79 -7.52
N HIS A 698 -31.07 -17.84 -8.33
CA HIS A 698 -30.61 -17.83 -9.73
C HIS A 698 -31.31 -16.77 -10.59
N THR A 699 -32.60 -16.49 -10.33
CA THR A 699 -33.36 -15.50 -11.10
C THR A 699 -32.86 -14.10 -10.81
N GLN A 700 -32.62 -13.79 -9.53
CA GLN A 700 -32.05 -12.51 -9.10
C GLN A 700 -30.61 -12.33 -9.62
N ALA A 701 -29.79 -13.37 -9.54
CA ALA A 701 -28.42 -13.36 -10.07
C ALA A 701 -28.40 -13.05 -11.57
N THR A 702 -29.22 -13.78 -12.36
CA THR A 702 -29.33 -13.58 -13.81
C THR A 702 -29.78 -12.16 -14.15
N ALA A 703 -30.77 -11.61 -13.43
CA ALA A 703 -31.26 -10.26 -13.65
C ALA A 703 -30.19 -9.18 -13.37
N LEU A 704 -29.34 -9.38 -12.35
CA LEU A 704 -28.22 -8.47 -12.07
C LEU A 704 -27.13 -8.58 -13.13
N LEU A 705 -26.77 -9.79 -13.55
CA LEU A 705 -25.79 -10.04 -14.60
C LEU A 705 -26.21 -9.41 -15.95
N ASP A 706 -27.47 -9.55 -16.33
CA ASP A 706 -28.00 -8.94 -17.56
C ASP A 706 -27.95 -7.41 -17.50
N ARG A 707 -28.31 -6.81 -16.36
CA ARG A 707 -28.23 -5.36 -16.14
C ARG A 707 -26.78 -4.88 -16.19
N ALA A 708 -25.87 -5.57 -15.52
CA ALA A 708 -24.44 -5.26 -15.51
C ALA A 708 -23.85 -5.32 -16.93
N GLN A 709 -24.18 -6.36 -17.70
CA GLN A 709 -23.73 -6.50 -19.08
C GLN A 709 -24.28 -5.37 -19.98
N GLY A 710 -25.51 -4.92 -19.74
CA GLY A 710 -26.08 -3.74 -20.40
C GLY A 710 -25.36 -2.43 -20.04
N LEU A 711 -24.90 -2.29 -18.80
CA LEU A 711 -24.10 -1.13 -18.36
C LEU A 711 -22.73 -1.11 -19.04
N LEU A 712 -22.04 -2.25 -19.13
CA LEU A 712 -20.78 -2.36 -19.87
C LEU A 712 -20.94 -1.97 -21.35
N GLY A 713 -22.03 -2.38 -22.00
CA GLY A 713 -22.31 -1.97 -23.38
C GLY A 713 -22.53 -0.46 -23.54
N ARG A 714 -23.07 0.21 -22.51
CA ARG A 714 -23.27 1.66 -22.51
C ARG A 714 -22.00 2.42 -22.20
N ALA A 715 -21.18 1.95 -21.26
CA ALA A 715 -19.85 2.49 -20.99
C ALA A 715 -18.98 2.42 -22.25
N ALA A 716 -18.92 1.27 -22.92
CA ALA A 716 -18.20 1.10 -24.19
C ALA A 716 -18.72 2.05 -25.30
N GLY A 717 -20.04 2.33 -25.32
CA GLY A 717 -20.62 3.32 -26.22
C GLY A 717 -20.16 4.76 -25.95
N LEU A 718 -19.89 5.10 -24.68
CA LEU A 718 -19.32 6.40 -24.30
C LEU A 718 -17.85 6.51 -24.71
N ALA A 719 -17.09 5.42 -24.60
CA ALA A 719 -15.69 5.34 -25.04
C ALA A 719 -15.51 5.49 -26.57
N GLY A 720 -16.54 5.15 -27.36
CA GLY A 720 -16.49 5.16 -28.83
C GLY A 720 -16.73 6.53 -29.50
N HIS A 721 -16.91 7.59 -28.71
CA HIS A 721 -17.12 8.97 -29.18
C HIS A 721 -15.80 9.69 -29.45
#